data_AF-A0A397F243-F1
#
_entry.id   AF-A0A397F243-F1
#
_cell.length_a   1.000
_cell.length_b   1.000
_cell.length_c   1.000
_cell.angle_alpha   90.00
_cell.angle_beta   90.00
_cell.angle_gamma   90.00
#
_symmetry.space_group_name_H-M   'P 1'
#
loop_
_entity.id
_entity.type
_entity.pdbx_description
1 polymer ?
#
loop_
_entity_poly.entity_id
_entity_poly.type
_entity_poly.pdbx_seq_one_letter_code
_entity_poly.pdbx_strand_id
1 'polypeptide(L)'
;MKRPNPTIRRLSTSSTRFPACHLTPEDEAQYMALSQRLLGRAIAECETTLIDMDSHWKYVRTIPVATSSLKVYKSTHHPSTAFGGAAAQVMATGIVSGTMDDIMTCLSADNSFAFRMNSALLMPKEHLDCEVLHTIVPLPTSSPTSSSTSDKFRFLGLKWGATKWPSASKHRDLCYLESTGVTRTSDTQGHVMEYGYCLMESIDLPAICPPLDQFSIKRVKVSLRHVFRTLPIGCTLVMSHCSIDLGSHASPSTMWMPPDLTTFPHLVSIAAAAEVATAIRLSNALLLRHPTTADNSTTWNVPEFLRKFPRECALCHHKSDRLQKHRVVNLLGSTGIKIVAQFFCHACATPPATPPATSPSSATSPPSPLGPVIRPRPAPTMPLAPFSEMQSRAAKRHITQETFNECVRENMEEFDMIEEDAIADAVTQFESQGVDLSTIVKALDVVHPVLAALKVIEADESDDETCLHVKLVALQDQFKDAVGSSGAKELAGQINGPTILLQRLPAVQDVATRILLLSTLQSMVRCRTQIFLEVQSNDRYTQTAAFSSLKCICAKNEVNKKRLTSHGIIARLVVLFRDRSMVPDGRTKDIADVIRVLTLHDDTTSMFSQTHDIVKLFVEHGVIDAVLPYLRGVSSDPDTLSSWLAVVKQLAITEDTCRKLVAAGILDLLPTFQQHAHVQYIA
;
A
#
# COMPACT_ATOMS: atom_id res chain seq x y z
N MET A 1 -35.76 22.70 -3.70
CA MET A 1 -35.43 21.66 -2.71
C MET A 1 -35.38 20.28 -3.40
N LYS A 2 -34.19 19.78 -3.76
CA LYS A 2 -33.99 18.36 -4.04
C LYS A 2 -33.22 17.79 -2.85
N ARG A 3 -33.87 16.93 -2.06
CA ARG A 3 -33.22 16.22 -0.95
C ARG A 3 -32.02 15.43 -1.51
N PRO A 4 -30.87 15.36 -0.81
CA PRO A 4 -29.75 14.51 -1.24
C PRO A 4 -30.23 13.05 -1.34
N ASN A 5 -29.73 12.34 -2.36
CA ASN A 5 -30.11 10.97 -2.71
C ASN A 5 -29.87 10.02 -1.52
N PRO A 6 -30.86 9.19 -1.08
CA PRO A 6 -30.74 8.28 0.07
C PRO A 6 -29.52 7.35 0.03
N THR A 7 -29.00 7.02 -1.16
CA THR A 7 -27.78 6.20 -1.33
C THR A 7 -26.54 6.88 -0.77
N ILE A 8 -26.34 8.19 -1.03
CA ILE A 8 -25.19 8.96 -0.52
C ILE A 8 -25.30 9.14 1.00
N ARG A 9 -26.53 9.32 1.50
CA ARG A 9 -26.78 9.47 2.94
C ARG A 9 -26.54 8.17 3.72
N ARG A 10 -26.75 6.99 3.12
CA ARG A 10 -26.38 5.68 3.71
C ARG A 10 -24.88 5.40 3.67
N LEU A 11 -24.16 5.92 2.66
CA LEU A 11 -22.71 5.77 2.53
C LEU A 11 -21.93 6.71 3.46
N SER A 12 -22.52 7.86 3.84
CA SER A 12 -21.92 8.78 4.80
C SER A 12 -22.03 8.31 6.26
N THR A 13 -22.85 7.30 6.56
CA THR A 13 -23.06 6.74 7.92
C THR A 13 -22.23 5.50 8.19
N SER A 14 -21.04 5.39 7.60
CA SER A 14 -20.12 4.25 7.80
C SER A 14 -19.81 4.03 9.29
N SER A 15 -19.72 2.76 9.72
CA SER A 15 -19.20 2.40 11.04
C SER A 15 -17.80 2.98 11.23
N THR A 16 -17.64 3.93 12.15
CA THR A 16 -16.32 4.46 12.51
C THR A 16 -15.49 3.39 13.21
N ARG A 17 -14.18 3.37 12.93
CA ARG A 17 -13.23 2.51 13.68
C ARG A 17 -12.66 3.21 14.91
N PHE A 18 -12.88 4.51 15.02
CA PHE A 18 -12.45 5.32 16.15
C PHE A 18 -13.64 5.60 17.07
N PRO A 19 -13.39 5.74 18.39
CA PRO A 19 -14.38 6.29 19.32
C PRO A 19 -14.92 7.63 18.83
N ALA A 20 -16.14 7.97 19.22
CA ALA A 20 -16.73 9.27 18.91
C ALA A 20 -15.85 10.39 19.49
N CYS A 21 -15.44 11.32 18.62
CA CYS A 21 -14.70 12.51 19.03
C CYS A 21 -15.67 13.59 19.49
N HIS A 22 -15.62 13.93 20.77
CA HIS A 22 -16.35 15.04 21.36
C HIS A 22 -15.34 16.12 21.76
N LEU A 23 -15.38 17.25 21.06
CA LEU A 23 -14.58 18.42 21.39
C LEU A 23 -15.41 19.37 22.25
N THR A 24 -14.76 20.04 23.20
CA THR A 24 -15.39 21.16 23.90
C THR A 24 -15.41 22.40 23.00
N PRO A 25 -16.30 23.38 23.24
CA PRO A 25 -16.28 24.66 22.51
C PRO A 25 -14.92 25.39 22.62
N GLU A 26 -14.19 25.18 23.72
CA GLU A 26 -12.85 25.73 23.91
C GLU A 26 -11.83 25.04 22.99
N ASP A 27 -11.87 23.71 22.89
CA ASP A 27 -11.02 22.95 21.95
C ASP A 27 -11.28 23.39 20.50
N GLU A 28 -12.56 23.53 20.12
CA GLU A 28 -12.93 24.02 18.79
C GLU A 28 -12.38 25.43 18.52
N ALA A 29 -12.49 26.35 19.48
CA ALA A 29 -11.94 27.70 19.36
C ALA A 29 -10.41 27.69 19.23
N GLN A 30 -9.72 26.79 19.95
CA GLN A 30 -8.28 26.61 19.84
C GLN A 30 -7.86 26.11 18.46
N TYR A 31 -8.57 25.12 17.90
CA TYR A 31 -8.31 24.62 16.55
C TYR A 31 -8.63 25.66 15.47
N MET A 32 -9.69 26.47 15.64
CA MET A 32 -9.98 27.60 14.75
C MET A 32 -8.84 28.62 14.78
N ALA A 33 -8.36 29.02 15.96
CA ALA A 33 -7.25 29.96 16.10
C ALA A 33 -5.95 29.38 15.50
N LEU A 34 -5.70 28.07 15.67
CA LEU A 34 -4.56 27.38 15.04
C LEU A 34 -4.64 27.45 13.51
N SER A 35 -5.81 27.18 12.93
CA SER A 35 -6.00 27.25 11.46
C SER A 35 -5.71 28.64 10.90
N GLN A 36 -6.12 29.70 11.60
CA GLN A 36 -5.84 31.09 11.19
C GLN A 36 -4.35 31.42 11.26
N ARG A 37 -3.65 30.96 12.30
CA ARG A 37 -2.18 31.13 12.40
C ARG A 37 -1.45 30.39 11.29
N LEU A 38 -1.87 29.16 10.98
CA LEU A 38 -1.28 28.36 9.90
C LEU A 38 -1.48 29.02 8.53
N LEU A 39 -2.65 29.62 8.29
CA LEU A 39 -2.91 30.37 7.06
C LEU A 39 -2.01 31.60 6.94
N GLY A 40 -1.91 32.41 8.01
CA GLY A 40 -1.01 33.56 8.03
C GLY A 40 0.44 33.17 7.79
N ARG A 41 0.89 32.05 8.40
CA ARG A 41 2.21 31.48 8.17
C ARG A 41 2.42 31.02 6.73
N ALA A 42 1.44 30.33 6.13
CA ALA A 42 1.53 29.84 4.76
C ALA A 42 1.74 30.98 3.75
N ILE A 43 1.02 32.10 3.94
CA ILE A 43 1.14 33.30 3.12
C ILE A 43 2.56 33.90 3.26
N ALA A 44 3.03 34.10 4.49
CA ALA A 44 4.36 34.66 4.75
C ALA A 44 5.51 33.78 4.22
N GLU A 45 5.38 32.44 4.31
CA GLU A 45 6.35 31.49 3.76
C GLU A 45 6.37 31.55 2.22
N CYS A 46 5.21 31.71 1.57
CA CYS A 46 5.13 31.89 0.13
C CYS A 46 5.80 33.20 -0.32
N GLU A 47 5.54 34.30 0.36
CA GLU A 47 6.17 35.60 0.08
C GLU A 47 7.70 35.52 0.21
N THR A 48 8.19 34.99 1.34
CA THR A 48 9.63 34.79 1.55
C THR A 48 10.25 33.93 0.46
N THR A 49 9.60 32.82 0.09
CA THR A 49 10.10 31.90 -0.94
C THR A 49 10.11 32.52 -2.33
N LEU A 50 9.14 33.40 -2.64
CA LEU A 50 9.11 34.11 -3.92
C LEU A 50 10.18 35.20 -4.01
N ILE A 51 10.55 35.81 -2.89
CA ILE A 51 11.58 36.86 -2.84
C ILE A 51 12.98 36.26 -2.93
N ASP A 52 13.25 35.18 -2.20
CA ASP A 52 14.61 34.65 -2.04
C ASP A 52 14.64 33.11 -1.95
N MET A 53 14.29 32.47 -3.06
CA MET A 53 14.20 31.00 -3.14
C MET A 53 15.56 30.32 -2.97
N ASP A 54 16.58 30.80 -3.67
CA ASP A 54 17.87 30.10 -3.83
C ASP A 54 18.71 30.09 -2.54
N SER A 55 18.52 31.06 -1.65
CA SER A 55 19.22 31.09 -0.37
C SER A 55 18.62 30.11 0.64
N HIS A 56 17.30 29.86 0.60
CA HIS A 56 16.57 29.04 1.57
C HIS A 56 16.34 27.60 1.10
N TRP A 57 16.32 27.34 -0.21
CA TRP A 57 15.85 26.08 -0.76
C TRP A 57 16.85 25.45 -1.74
N LYS A 58 17.35 24.27 -1.38
CA LYS A 58 18.19 23.45 -2.27
C LYS A 58 17.32 22.48 -3.05
N TYR A 59 17.42 22.52 -4.38
CA TYR A 59 16.73 21.59 -5.27
C TYR A 59 17.11 20.13 -4.93
N VAL A 60 16.11 19.26 -4.90
CA VAL A 60 16.28 17.82 -4.68
C VAL A 60 15.96 17.05 -5.95
N ARG A 61 14.75 17.21 -6.50
CA ARG A 61 14.28 16.47 -7.67
C ARG A 61 13.04 17.08 -8.29
N THR A 62 12.68 16.61 -9.47
CA THR A 62 11.42 16.92 -10.15
C THR A 62 10.59 15.64 -10.23
N ILE A 63 9.33 15.73 -9.85
CA ILE A 63 8.37 14.63 -9.91
C ILE A 63 7.55 14.79 -11.18
N PRO A 64 7.75 13.91 -12.19
CA PRO A 64 6.93 13.93 -13.38
C PRO A 64 5.55 13.33 -13.08
N VAL A 65 4.51 14.06 -13.47
CA VAL A 65 3.13 13.57 -13.51
C VAL A 65 2.64 13.73 -14.94
N ALA A 66 1.69 12.90 -15.39
CA ALA A 66 1.35 12.75 -16.80
C ALA A 66 1.14 14.07 -17.57
N THR A 67 0.63 15.12 -16.92
CA THR A 67 0.43 16.45 -17.50
C THR A 67 1.04 17.61 -16.69
N SER A 68 1.92 17.32 -15.72
CA SER A 68 2.46 18.30 -14.77
C SER A 68 3.86 17.92 -14.28
N SER A 69 4.59 18.88 -13.70
CA SER A 69 5.84 18.64 -13.01
C SER A 69 5.88 19.41 -11.70
N LEU A 70 6.18 18.72 -10.60
CA LEU A 70 6.37 19.35 -9.30
C LEU A 70 7.84 19.26 -8.91
N LYS A 71 8.48 20.41 -8.71
CA LYS A 71 9.86 20.49 -8.23
C LYS A 71 9.86 20.46 -6.72
N VAL A 72 10.76 19.66 -6.15
CA VAL A 72 10.87 19.46 -4.70
C VAL A 72 12.24 19.95 -4.25
N TYR A 73 12.24 20.68 -3.13
CA TYR A 73 13.37 21.34 -2.53
C TYR A 73 13.45 21.00 -1.04
N LYS A 74 14.66 21.03 -0.49
CA LYS A 74 14.91 20.92 0.96
C LYS A 74 15.49 22.21 1.50
N SER A 75 15.20 22.53 2.76
CA SER A 75 15.75 23.73 3.39
C SER A 75 17.28 23.66 3.48
N THR A 76 17.94 24.78 3.25
CA THR A 76 19.39 25.00 3.45
C THR A 76 19.71 25.33 4.90
N HIS A 77 18.73 25.81 5.67
CA HIS A 77 18.91 26.22 7.06
C HIS A 77 18.70 25.05 8.02
N HIS A 78 19.43 25.08 9.13
CA HIS A 78 19.23 24.13 10.23
C HIS A 78 17.77 24.18 10.72
N PRO A 79 17.17 23.04 11.11
CA PRO A 79 15.83 23.02 11.68
C PRO A 79 15.75 24.00 12.84
N SER A 80 14.93 25.04 12.71
CA SER A 80 14.68 25.96 13.82
C SER A 80 14.14 25.14 15.01
N THR A 81 14.65 25.40 16.21
CA THR A 81 14.31 24.74 17.48
C THR A 81 12.82 24.81 17.88
N ALA A 82 11.97 25.50 17.11
CA ALA A 82 10.54 25.64 17.35
C ALA A 82 9.73 24.33 17.29
N PHE A 83 10.26 23.27 16.66
CA PHE A 83 9.65 21.93 16.58
C PHE A 83 10.54 20.83 17.16
N GLY A 84 11.19 21.06 18.31
CA GLY A 84 11.86 19.96 19.04
C GLY A 84 13.01 19.28 18.25
N GLY A 85 13.80 20.04 17.51
CA GLY A 85 15.16 19.66 17.09
C GLY A 85 15.34 18.66 15.94
N ALA A 86 14.28 18.01 15.41
CA ALA A 86 14.45 16.92 14.42
C ALA A 86 13.63 17.02 13.11
N ALA A 87 12.77 18.03 12.93
CA ALA A 87 11.88 18.11 11.77
C ALA A 87 12.59 18.56 10.48
N ALA A 88 12.50 17.77 9.41
CA ALA A 88 12.97 18.14 8.08
C ALA A 88 12.01 19.14 7.42
N GLN A 89 12.55 20.16 6.77
CA GLN A 89 11.78 21.16 6.02
C GLN A 89 11.91 20.92 4.51
N VAL A 90 10.77 20.79 3.84
CA VAL A 90 10.64 20.50 2.42
C VAL A 90 9.67 21.50 1.78
N MET A 91 9.98 21.93 0.56
CA MET A 91 9.10 22.78 -0.24
C MET A 91 8.86 22.12 -1.59
N ALA A 92 7.65 22.22 -2.11
CA ALA A 92 7.32 21.78 -3.45
C ALA A 92 6.58 22.87 -4.23
N THR A 93 7.01 23.11 -5.47
CA THR A 93 6.41 24.13 -6.34
C THR A 93 6.33 23.66 -7.79
N GLY A 94 5.27 24.05 -8.49
CA GLY A 94 5.02 23.65 -9.87
C GLY A 94 3.70 24.20 -10.42
N ILE A 95 3.47 23.98 -11.70
CA ILE A 95 2.23 24.40 -12.38
C ILE A 95 1.42 23.16 -12.70
N VAL A 96 0.17 23.12 -12.25
CA VAL A 96 -0.79 22.05 -12.52
C VAL A 96 -1.75 22.51 -13.63
N SER A 97 -1.91 21.64 -14.64
CA SER A 97 -2.80 21.83 -15.79
C SER A 97 -4.28 21.63 -15.37
N GLY A 98 -4.83 22.59 -14.65
CA GLY A 98 -6.22 22.62 -14.18
C GLY A 98 -6.51 23.90 -13.40
N THR A 99 -7.78 24.16 -13.15
CA THR A 99 -8.21 25.35 -12.41
C THR A 99 -8.02 25.17 -10.90
N MET A 100 -7.98 26.28 -10.16
CA MET A 100 -7.97 26.24 -8.70
C MET A 100 -9.20 25.50 -8.15
N ASP A 101 -10.35 25.63 -8.81
CA ASP A 101 -11.58 24.91 -8.46
C ASP A 101 -11.42 23.38 -8.58
N ASP A 102 -10.72 22.90 -9.61
CA ASP A 102 -10.43 21.48 -9.79
C ASP A 102 -9.55 20.95 -8.64
N ILE A 103 -8.49 21.68 -8.31
CA ILE A 103 -7.58 21.31 -7.23
C ILE A 103 -8.30 21.31 -5.88
N MET A 104 -9.08 22.36 -5.59
CA MET A 104 -9.83 22.46 -4.35
C MET A 104 -10.92 21.39 -4.25
N THR A 105 -11.59 21.05 -5.35
CA THR A 105 -12.56 19.94 -5.41
C THR A 105 -11.90 18.59 -5.09
N CYS A 106 -10.64 18.40 -5.48
CA CYS A 106 -9.88 17.20 -5.15
C CYS A 106 -9.56 17.09 -3.65
N LEU A 107 -9.25 18.21 -2.99
CA LEU A 107 -8.80 18.22 -1.60
C LEU A 107 -9.94 18.29 -0.59
N SER A 108 -11.03 18.97 -0.94
CA SER A 108 -12.15 19.18 -0.03
C SER A 108 -12.96 17.90 0.19
N ALA A 109 -13.02 17.44 1.44
CA ALA A 109 -13.86 16.35 1.88
C ALA A 109 -14.19 16.49 3.37
N ASP A 110 -15.48 16.57 3.70
CA ASP A 110 -15.99 16.76 5.06
C ASP A 110 -16.55 15.49 5.72
N ASN A 111 -16.53 14.38 4.99
CA ASN A 111 -17.00 13.09 5.48
C ASN A 111 -16.06 11.96 5.03
N SER A 112 -16.06 10.86 5.79
CA SER A 112 -15.13 9.74 5.59
C SER A 112 -15.23 9.09 4.21
N PHE A 113 -16.43 9.03 3.61
CA PHE A 113 -16.60 8.46 2.28
C PHE A 113 -15.92 9.31 1.20
N ALA A 114 -16.22 10.61 1.16
CA ALA A 114 -15.58 11.54 0.24
C ALA A 114 -14.07 11.59 0.46
N PHE A 115 -13.64 11.62 1.71
CA PHE A 115 -12.22 11.66 2.06
C PHE A 115 -11.49 10.41 1.56
N ARG A 116 -12.05 9.22 1.77
CA ARG A 116 -11.48 7.97 1.27
C ARG A 116 -11.43 7.90 -0.25
N MET A 117 -12.51 8.31 -0.93
CA MET A 117 -12.55 8.38 -2.39
C MET A 117 -11.45 9.30 -2.93
N ASN A 118 -11.37 10.53 -2.40
CA ASN A 118 -10.40 11.52 -2.84
C ASN A 118 -8.96 11.04 -2.58
N SER A 119 -8.66 10.56 -1.37
CA SER A 119 -7.33 10.05 -1.02
C SER A 119 -6.91 8.86 -1.87
N ALA A 120 -7.81 7.91 -2.13
CA ALA A 120 -7.50 6.74 -2.94
C ALA A 120 -7.23 7.10 -4.42
N LEU A 121 -8.00 8.02 -4.98
CA LEU A 121 -7.77 8.48 -6.36
C LEU A 121 -6.47 9.29 -6.49
N LEU A 122 -6.17 10.12 -5.50
CA LEU A 122 -5.00 11.00 -5.46
C LEU A 122 -3.70 10.24 -5.20
N MET A 123 -3.74 9.22 -4.34
CA MET A 123 -2.59 8.41 -3.93
C MET A 123 -2.86 6.91 -4.13
N PRO A 124 -3.01 6.43 -5.38
CA PRO A 124 -3.49 5.08 -5.68
C PRO A 124 -2.56 3.95 -5.21
N LYS A 125 -1.26 4.22 -5.00
CA LYS A 125 -0.28 3.21 -4.55
C LYS A 125 0.02 3.34 -3.06
N GLU A 126 -0.20 4.53 -2.51
CA GLU A 126 0.20 4.91 -1.16
C GLU A 126 -0.97 4.91 -0.17
N HIS A 127 -2.20 5.17 -0.63
CA HIS A 127 -3.38 5.15 0.23
C HIS A 127 -3.61 3.76 0.82
N LEU A 128 -3.74 3.70 2.16
CA LEU A 128 -4.14 2.48 2.86
C LEU A 128 -5.57 2.63 3.40
N ASP A 129 -5.81 3.69 4.18
CA ASP A 129 -7.13 4.01 4.72
C ASP A 129 -7.15 5.46 5.23
N CYS A 130 -8.33 6.03 5.41
CA CYS A 130 -8.51 7.31 6.07
C CYS A 130 -9.94 7.51 6.60
N GLU A 131 -10.07 8.47 7.52
CA GLU A 131 -11.31 8.73 8.23
C GLU A 131 -11.39 10.19 8.72
N VAL A 132 -12.58 10.78 8.64
CA VAL A 132 -12.87 12.07 9.29
C VAL A 132 -13.30 11.77 10.73
N LEU A 133 -12.49 12.20 11.69
CA LEU A 133 -12.71 11.96 13.12
C LEU A 133 -13.74 12.92 13.70
N HIS A 134 -13.68 14.20 13.30
CA HIS A 134 -14.56 15.24 13.77
C HIS A 134 -14.63 16.39 12.78
N THR A 135 -15.79 17.03 12.64
CA THR A 135 -15.97 18.20 11.77
C THR A 135 -16.34 19.41 12.61
N ILE A 136 -15.48 20.43 12.61
CA ILE A 136 -15.68 21.67 13.36
C ILE A 136 -16.47 22.67 12.49
N VAL A 137 -16.05 22.81 11.23
CA VAL A 137 -16.75 23.61 10.21
C VAL A 137 -17.01 22.72 9.00
N PRO A 138 -18.27 22.31 8.73
CA PRO A 138 -18.61 21.45 7.60
C PRO A 138 -18.59 22.23 6.28
N LEU A 139 -18.51 21.50 5.16
CA LEU A 139 -18.68 22.11 3.84
C LEU A 139 -20.14 22.58 3.67
N PRO A 140 -20.40 23.66 2.90
CA PRO A 140 -21.75 24.15 2.67
C PRO A 140 -22.64 23.11 1.96
N THR A 141 -23.85 22.87 2.48
CA THR A 141 -24.74 21.79 2.00
C THR A 141 -25.70 22.18 0.86
N SER A 142 -25.80 23.45 0.45
CA SER A 142 -26.67 23.86 -0.68
C SER A 142 -26.39 25.27 -1.23
N SER A 143 -26.35 25.38 -2.57
CA SER A 143 -26.52 26.53 -3.49
C SER A 143 -26.03 27.92 -3.06
N PRO A 144 -25.21 28.62 -3.88
CA PRO A 144 -24.66 29.93 -3.59
C PRO A 144 -25.76 31.01 -3.58
N THR A 145 -26.36 31.27 -2.42
CA THR A 145 -27.03 32.57 -2.19
C THR A 145 -26.00 33.65 -1.86
N SER A 146 -24.77 33.27 -1.48
CA SER A 146 -23.61 34.16 -1.46
C SER A 146 -22.79 33.94 -2.73
N SER A 147 -22.59 35.00 -3.50
CA SER A 147 -21.82 35.05 -4.75
C SER A 147 -20.30 34.90 -4.53
N SER A 148 -19.86 34.30 -3.43
CA SER A 148 -18.44 34.23 -3.06
C SER A 148 -17.91 32.80 -3.20
N THR A 149 -16.95 32.62 -4.10
CA THR A 149 -16.12 31.41 -4.24
C THR A 149 -15.45 30.99 -2.93
N SER A 150 -15.30 31.94 -1.98
CA SER A 150 -14.74 31.76 -0.64
C SER A 150 -15.42 30.67 0.18
N ASP A 151 -16.75 30.54 0.11
CA ASP A 151 -17.48 29.64 1.02
C ASP A 151 -17.48 28.18 0.55
N LYS A 152 -17.38 27.94 -0.77
CA LYS A 152 -17.56 26.62 -1.39
C LYS A 152 -16.63 25.54 -0.80
N PHE A 153 -15.41 25.92 -0.45
CA PHE A 153 -14.35 25.01 -0.02
C PHE A 153 -13.97 25.16 1.46
N ARG A 154 -14.78 25.91 2.22
CA ARG A 154 -14.51 26.18 3.63
C ARG A 154 -14.76 24.92 4.46
N PHE A 155 -13.69 24.34 4.97
CA PHE A 155 -13.73 23.19 5.87
C PHE A 155 -12.71 23.35 7.00
N LEU A 156 -13.07 22.86 8.19
CA LEU A 156 -12.17 22.69 9.32
C LEU A 156 -12.56 21.42 10.06
N GLY A 157 -11.63 20.49 10.24
CA GLY A 157 -11.93 19.25 10.93
C GLY A 157 -10.69 18.42 11.27
N LEU A 158 -10.92 17.36 12.04
CA LEU A 158 -9.90 16.43 12.49
C LEU A 158 -9.96 15.18 11.61
N LYS A 159 -8.81 14.76 11.09
CA LYS A 159 -8.68 13.64 10.17
C LYS A 159 -7.59 12.69 10.61
N TRP A 160 -7.79 11.42 10.26
CA TRP A 160 -6.77 10.40 10.34
C TRP A 160 -6.54 9.76 8.97
N GLY A 161 -5.29 9.46 8.65
CA GLY A 161 -4.93 8.77 7.42
C GLY A 161 -3.74 7.83 7.61
N ALA A 162 -3.84 6.63 7.05
CA ALA A 162 -2.74 5.68 6.92
C ALA A 162 -2.20 5.68 5.48
N THR A 163 -0.89 5.77 5.36
CA THR A 163 -0.18 5.84 4.09
C THR A 163 0.99 4.86 4.08
N LYS A 164 1.18 4.20 2.94
CA LYS A 164 2.46 3.59 2.61
C LYS A 164 3.45 4.72 2.33
N TRP A 165 4.57 4.71 3.04
CA TRP A 165 5.62 5.70 2.86
C TRP A 165 6.69 5.15 1.89
N PRO A 166 7.03 5.86 0.80
CA PRO A 166 8.06 5.42 -0.12
C PRO A 166 9.38 5.13 0.61
N SER A 167 9.95 3.95 0.37
CA SER A 167 11.25 3.53 0.94
C SER A 167 11.30 3.36 2.47
N ALA A 168 10.17 3.45 3.19
CA ALA A 168 10.12 3.08 4.60
C ALA A 168 9.78 1.59 4.76
N SER A 169 10.47 0.91 5.69
CA SER A 169 10.20 -0.48 6.05
C SER A 169 8.84 -0.70 6.72
N LYS A 170 8.24 0.37 7.26
CA LYS A 170 6.95 0.35 7.98
C LYS A 170 5.98 1.37 7.38
N HIS A 171 4.68 1.09 7.44
CA HIS A 171 3.65 2.07 7.10
C HIS A 171 3.63 3.23 8.11
N ARG A 172 2.99 4.34 7.72
CA ARG A 172 2.87 5.53 8.56
C ARG A 172 1.40 5.93 8.69
N ASP A 173 1.04 6.46 9.84
CA ASP A 173 -0.23 7.14 10.01
C ASP A 173 -0.04 8.59 10.47
N LEU A 174 -1.09 9.37 10.26
CA LEU A 174 -1.17 10.78 10.62
C LEU A 174 -2.51 11.02 11.31
N CYS A 175 -2.46 11.74 12.43
CA CYS A 175 -3.63 12.35 13.06
C CYS A 175 -3.44 13.86 13.00
N TYR A 176 -4.34 14.58 12.35
CA TYR A 176 -4.13 15.99 12.01
C TYR A 176 -5.42 16.81 11.96
N LEU A 177 -5.27 18.10 12.25
CA LEU A 177 -6.22 19.15 11.90
C LEU A 177 -6.05 19.46 10.41
N GLU A 178 -7.15 19.53 9.67
CA GLU A 178 -7.18 20.02 8.30
C GLU A 178 -8.04 21.27 8.17
N SER A 179 -7.54 22.27 7.45
CA SER A 179 -8.33 23.44 7.06
C SER A 179 -8.19 23.70 5.57
N THR A 180 -9.31 23.81 4.87
CA THR A 180 -9.35 24.18 3.45
C THR A 180 -10.22 25.41 3.23
N GLY A 181 -9.93 26.17 2.19
CA GLY A 181 -10.73 27.31 1.82
C GLY A 181 -10.11 28.14 0.71
N VAL A 182 -10.73 29.28 0.45
CA VAL A 182 -10.21 30.31 -0.45
C VAL A 182 -10.12 31.59 0.34
N THR A 183 -9.00 32.30 0.21
CA THR A 183 -8.74 33.58 0.87
C THR A 183 -8.39 34.65 -0.17
N ARG A 184 -8.53 35.92 0.21
CA ARG A 184 -8.19 37.06 -0.63
C ARG A 184 -7.22 37.96 0.12
N THR A 185 -6.13 38.34 -0.54
CA THR A 185 -5.18 39.34 -0.04
C THR A 185 -4.98 40.40 -1.10
N SER A 186 -4.64 41.62 -0.69
CA SER A 186 -4.25 42.66 -1.64
C SER A 186 -2.73 42.70 -1.74
N ASP A 187 -2.20 42.82 -2.95
CA ASP A 187 -0.78 43.08 -3.14
C ASP A 187 -0.41 44.50 -2.68
N THR A 188 0.88 44.84 -2.73
CA THR A 188 1.40 46.16 -2.37
C THR A 188 0.88 47.30 -3.26
N GLN A 189 0.26 46.97 -4.41
CA GLN A 189 -0.36 47.90 -5.35
C GLN A 189 -1.89 47.98 -5.19
N GLY A 190 -2.46 47.23 -4.24
CA GLY A 190 -3.90 47.18 -3.95
C GLY A 190 -4.70 46.20 -4.81
N HIS A 191 -4.07 45.41 -5.69
CA HIS A 191 -4.76 44.38 -6.46
C HIS A 191 -5.16 43.21 -5.58
N VAL A 192 -6.44 42.88 -5.59
CA VAL A 192 -6.97 41.73 -4.85
C VAL A 192 -6.59 40.44 -5.56
N MET A 193 -5.87 39.59 -4.85
CA MET A 193 -5.43 38.28 -5.29
C MET A 193 -6.16 37.20 -4.49
N GLU A 194 -6.72 36.23 -5.20
CA GLU A 194 -7.44 35.10 -4.62
C GLU A 194 -6.53 33.86 -4.58
N TYR A 195 -6.49 33.20 -3.43
CA TYR A 195 -5.67 32.01 -3.17
C TYR A 195 -6.52 30.89 -2.59
N GLY A 196 -6.41 29.70 -3.17
CA GLY A 196 -6.88 28.47 -2.55
C GLY A 196 -5.86 27.98 -1.53
N TYR A 197 -6.30 27.33 -0.46
CA TYR A 197 -5.40 26.74 0.52
C TYR A 197 -5.88 25.39 1.04
N CYS A 198 -4.93 24.55 1.40
CA CYS A 198 -5.15 23.32 2.17
C CYS A 198 -4.03 23.17 3.21
N LEU A 199 -4.39 23.25 4.48
CA LEU A 199 -3.48 23.23 5.61
C LEU A 199 -3.71 21.94 6.38
N MET A 200 -2.63 21.25 6.74
CA MET A 200 -2.64 20.07 7.59
C MET A 200 -1.64 20.25 8.73
N GLU A 201 -2.07 20.09 9.97
CA GLU A 201 -1.21 20.17 11.16
C GLU A 201 -1.43 18.95 12.03
N SER A 202 -0.37 18.20 12.32
CA SER A 202 -0.47 17.06 13.22
C SER A 202 -0.88 17.47 14.63
N ILE A 203 -1.82 16.73 15.18
CA ILE A 203 -2.34 16.92 16.54
C ILE A 203 -2.25 15.60 17.32
N ASP A 204 -2.41 15.67 18.63
CA ASP A 204 -2.46 14.51 19.50
C ASP A 204 -3.86 14.31 20.06
N LEU A 205 -4.45 13.16 19.74
CA LEU A 205 -5.76 12.73 20.24
C LEU A 205 -5.66 11.33 20.86
N PRO A 206 -4.83 11.10 21.89
CA PRO A 206 -4.52 9.74 22.36
C PRO A 206 -5.76 8.94 22.79
N ALA A 207 -6.82 9.61 23.28
CA ALA A 207 -8.07 8.95 23.68
C ALA A 207 -8.92 8.49 22.49
N ILE A 208 -8.82 9.15 21.34
CA ILE A 208 -9.65 8.88 20.16
C ILE A 208 -8.84 8.11 19.12
N CYS A 209 -7.64 8.59 18.82
CA CYS A 209 -6.72 8.04 17.85
C CYS A 209 -5.35 7.84 18.53
N PRO A 210 -5.18 6.77 19.33
CA PRO A 210 -3.89 6.44 19.93
C PRO A 210 -2.85 6.07 18.86
N PRO A 211 -1.53 6.19 19.16
CA PRO A 211 -0.48 5.68 18.29
C PRO A 211 -0.69 4.20 17.97
N LEU A 212 -0.39 3.82 16.73
CA LEU A 212 -0.62 2.48 16.22
C LEU A 212 0.67 1.64 16.19
N ASP A 213 1.61 1.92 17.10
CA ASP A 213 2.92 1.25 17.17
C ASP A 213 2.78 -0.27 17.33
N GLN A 214 1.75 -0.72 18.05
CA GLN A 214 1.41 -2.14 18.22
C GLN A 214 1.08 -2.84 16.89
N PHE A 215 0.64 -2.09 15.88
CA PHE A 215 0.37 -2.57 14.54
C PHE A 215 1.53 -2.31 13.59
N SER A 216 2.74 -2.05 14.08
CA SER A 216 3.90 -1.69 13.25
C SER A 216 3.65 -0.49 12.31
N ILE A 217 2.70 0.38 12.65
CA ILE A 217 2.43 1.65 11.98
C ILE A 217 3.00 2.74 12.87
N LYS A 218 3.97 3.50 12.34
CA LYS A 218 4.59 4.60 13.08
C LYS A 218 3.87 5.90 12.78
N ARG A 219 3.51 6.65 13.83
CA ARG A 219 2.93 7.98 13.66
C ARG A 219 3.99 8.99 13.24
N VAL A 220 3.70 9.76 12.20
CA VAL A 220 4.52 10.91 11.81
C VAL A 220 3.85 12.21 12.24
N LYS A 221 4.68 13.22 12.51
CA LYS A 221 4.22 14.59 12.73
C LYS A 221 4.52 15.40 11.48
N VAL A 222 3.49 16.04 10.94
CA VAL A 222 3.60 16.87 9.75
C VAL A 222 2.90 18.20 9.96
N SER A 223 3.45 19.21 9.30
CA SER A 223 2.83 20.52 9.16
C SER A 223 2.94 20.89 7.69
N LEU A 224 1.87 20.69 6.92
CA LEU A 224 1.79 20.90 5.47
C LEU A 224 0.90 22.09 5.15
N ARG A 225 1.37 22.97 4.27
CA ARG A 225 0.68 24.19 3.88
C ARG A 225 0.71 24.30 2.36
N HIS A 226 -0.39 23.94 1.72
CA HIS A 226 -0.58 24.17 0.30
C HIS A 226 -1.24 25.53 0.06
N VAL A 227 -0.69 26.28 -0.89
CA VAL A 227 -1.24 27.53 -1.43
C VAL A 227 -1.34 27.41 -2.94
N PHE A 228 -2.50 27.79 -3.48
CA PHE A 228 -2.84 27.69 -4.89
C PHE A 228 -3.18 29.05 -5.45
N ARG A 229 -2.65 29.37 -6.63
CA ARG A 229 -2.96 30.62 -7.33
C ARG A 229 -3.25 30.36 -8.80
N THR A 230 -4.39 30.82 -9.27
CA THR A 230 -4.74 30.77 -10.70
C THR A 230 -3.80 31.67 -11.50
N LEU A 231 -3.27 31.14 -12.60
CA LEU A 231 -2.44 31.87 -13.55
C LEU A 231 -3.29 32.35 -14.74
N PRO A 232 -2.88 33.43 -15.45
CA PRO A 232 -3.61 33.94 -16.61
C PRO A 232 -3.81 32.92 -17.75
N ILE A 233 -2.94 31.92 -17.80
CA ILE A 233 -2.96 30.83 -18.80
C ILE A 233 -3.99 29.73 -18.49
N GLY A 234 -4.81 29.89 -17.45
CA GLY A 234 -5.83 28.90 -17.06
C GLY A 234 -5.28 27.69 -16.28
N CYS A 235 -4.00 27.70 -15.93
CA CYS A 235 -3.36 26.71 -15.05
C CYS A 235 -3.28 27.24 -13.61
N THR A 236 -2.92 26.37 -12.66
CA THR A 236 -2.77 26.76 -11.26
C THR A 236 -1.34 26.57 -10.79
N LEU A 237 -0.75 27.63 -10.24
CA LEU A 237 0.51 27.56 -9.50
C LEU A 237 0.25 26.90 -8.15
N VAL A 238 1.04 25.89 -7.84
CA VAL A 238 1.05 25.21 -6.54
C VAL A 238 2.34 25.59 -5.82
N MET A 239 2.21 26.08 -4.59
CA MET A 239 3.33 26.28 -3.68
C MET A 239 3.02 25.61 -2.35
N SER A 240 3.93 24.74 -1.90
CA SER A 240 3.68 23.86 -0.77
C SER A 240 4.87 23.87 0.17
N HIS A 241 4.64 24.18 1.45
CA HIS A 241 5.66 24.12 2.49
C HIS A 241 5.31 23.02 3.47
N CYS A 242 6.29 22.19 3.84
CA CYS A 242 6.08 21.05 4.70
C CYS A 242 7.21 20.90 5.72
N SER A 243 6.84 20.73 6.98
CA SER A 243 7.72 20.26 8.04
C SER A 243 7.34 18.82 8.38
N ILE A 244 8.31 17.91 8.42
CA ILE A 244 8.09 16.47 8.63
C ILE A 244 9.02 15.96 9.72
N ASP A 245 8.44 15.34 10.74
CA ASP A 245 9.13 14.57 11.76
C ASP A 245 8.62 13.11 11.70
N LEU A 246 9.56 12.18 11.51
CA LEU A 246 9.29 10.76 11.32
C LEU A 246 9.17 9.96 12.63
N GLY A 247 9.26 10.62 13.80
CA GLY A 247 9.04 9.97 15.11
C GLY A 247 10.16 9.01 15.53
N SER A 248 11.39 9.27 15.06
CA SER A 248 12.60 8.57 15.51
C SER A 248 13.40 9.48 16.43
N HIS A 249 13.78 8.99 17.62
CA HIS A 249 14.93 9.52 18.36
C HIS A 249 16.16 9.32 17.47
N ALA A 250 16.42 10.25 16.57
CA ALA A 250 17.47 10.15 15.58
C ALA A 250 18.44 11.32 15.74
N SER A 251 19.69 10.91 15.93
CA SER A 251 20.97 11.59 15.81
C SER A 251 20.99 12.88 14.95
N PRO A 252 21.96 13.81 15.16
CA PRO A 252 22.10 15.10 14.45
C PRO A 252 22.19 15.04 12.91
N SER A 253 22.12 13.86 12.30
CA SER A 253 22.27 13.57 10.87
C SER A 253 20.99 13.74 10.03
N THR A 254 19.98 14.49 10.50
CA THR A 254 18.78 14.89 9.72
C THR A 254 19.10 15.65 8.42
N MET A 255 20.35 16.07 8.23
CA MET A 255 20.87 16.67 7.00
C MET A 255 21.00 15.68 5.81
N TRP A 256 21.05 14.37 6.09
CA TRP A 256 21.28 13.29 5.12
C TRP A 256 20.07 12.36 4.94
N MET A 257 18.85 12.90 5.04
CA MET A 257 17.67 12.13 4.61
C MET A 257 17.81 11.82 3.10
N PRO A 258 17.78 10.54 2.69
CA PRO A 258 17.71 10.17 1.29
C PRO A 258 16.57 10.93 0.58
N PRO A 259 16.75 11.36 -0.68
CA PRO A 259 15.72 12.08 -1.45
C PRO A 259 14.34 11.41 -1.46
N ASP A 260 14.28 10.09 -1.25
CA ASP A 260 13.05 9.32 -1.24
C ASP A 260 12.32 9.37 0.11
N LEU A 261 13.02 9.56 1.23
CA LEU A 261 12.38 9.69 2.55
C LEU A 261 11.79 11.08 2.81
N THR A 262 12.19 12.10 2.05
CA THR A 262 11.56 13.44 2.03
C THR A 262 10.31 13.49 1.14
N THR A 263 9.97 12.39 0.46
CA THR A 263 8.80 12.29 -0.41
C THR A 263 7.56 11.94 0.38
N PHE A 264 7.04 12.92 1.12
CA PHE A 264 5.75 12.80 1.75
C PHE A 264 4.66 12.64 0.68
N PRO A 265 3.88 11.53 0.64
CA PRO A 265 2.92 11.28 -0.43
C PRO A 265 1.90 12.41 -0.62
N HIS A 266 1.36 12.96 0.46
CA HIS A 266 0.38 14.05 0.40
C HIS A 266 0.95 15.29 -0.29
N LEU A 267 2.22 15.66 0.03
CA LEU A 267 2.91 16.80 -0.58
C LEU A 267 3.00 16.67 -2.11
N VAL A 268 3.33 15.49 -2.62
CA VAL A 268 3.66 15.29 -4.03
C VAL A 268 2.45 14.90 -4.88
N SER A 269 1.45 14.29 -4.26
CA SER A 269 0.23 13.84 -4.93
C SER A 269 -0.59 14.98 -5.55
N ILE A 270 -0.42 16.21 -5.05
CA ILE A 270 -1.08 17.42 -5.55
C ILE A 270 -0.86 17.65 -7.05
N ALA A 271 0.24 17.16 -7.60
CA ALA A 271 0.56 17.27 -9.01
C ALA A 271 -0.46 16.54 -9.92
N ALA A 272 -1.21 15.58 -9.39
CA ALA A 272 -2.28 14.85 -10.10
C ALA A 272 -3.69 15.40 -9.82
N ALA A 273 -3.83 16.46 -9.03
CA ALA A 273 -5.14 16.91 -8.52
C ALA A 273 -6.16 17.26 -9.61
N ALA A 274 -5.72 17.89 -10.71
CA ALA A 274 -6.61 18.24 -11.82
C ALA A 274 -7.21 17.01 -12.54
N GLU A 275 -6.40 15.98 -12.81
CA GLU A 275 -6.89 14.72 -13.37
C GLU A 275 -7.84 14.00 -12.40
N VAL A 276 -7.51 14.06 -11.11
CA VAL A 276 -8.30 13.43 -10.04
C VAL A 276 -9.63 14.13 -9.82
N ALA A 277 -9.71 15.46 -9.99
CA ALA A 277 -10.97 16.20 -9.93
C ALA A 277 -11.98 15.66 -10.97
N THR A 278 -11.51 15.35 -12.17
CA THR A 278 -12.32 14.70 -13.20
C THR A 278 -12.77 13.31 -12.76
N ALA A 279 -11.86 12.51 -12.19
CA ALA A 279 -12.18 11.18 -11.66
C ALA A 279 -13.22 11.20 -10.54
N ILE A 280 -13.13 12.16 -9.62
CA ILE A 280 -14.09 12.37 -8.53
C ILE A 280 -15.47 12.72 -9.10
N ARG A 281 -15.55 13.67 -10.03
CA ARG A 281 -16.81 14.05 -10.68
C ARG A 281 -17.47 12.87 -11.39
N LEU A 282 -16.70 12.09 -12.15
CA LEU A 282 -17.19 10.90 -12.84
C LEU A 282 -17.64 9.82 -11.86
N SER A 283 -16.90 9.60 -10.76
CA SER A 283 -17.29 8.66 -9.70
C SER A 283 -18.61 9.07 -9.06
N ASN A 284 -18.75 10.34 -8.66
CA ASN A 284 -20.00 10.86 -8.12
C ASN A 284 -21.17 10.75 -9.10
N ALA A 285 -20.94 11.04 -10.38
CA ALA A 285 -21.96 10.89 -11.42
C ALA A 285 -22.43 9.44 -11.55
N LEU A 286 -21.52 8.46 -11.50
CA LEU A 286 -21.86 7.03 -11.51
C LEU A 286 -22.65 6.62 -10.26
N LEU A 287 -22.25 7.10 -9.08
CA LEU A 287 -22.94 6.81 -7.81
C LEU A 287 -24.35 7.42 -7.73
N LEU A 288 -24.59 8.52 -8.44
CA LEU A 288 -25.88 9.21 -8.49
C LEU A 288 -26.86 8.59 -9.49
N ARG A 289 -26.42 7.74 -10.42
CA ARG A 289 -27.35 7.06 -11.35
C ARG A 289 -28.28 6.15 -10.56
N HIS A 290 -29.59 6.32 -10.76
CA HIS A 290 -30.57 5.33 -10.32
C HIS A 290 -30.27 4.00 -11.02
N PRO A 291 -30.49 2.84 -10.37
CA PRO A 291 -30.41 1.54 -11.02
C PRO A 291 -31.58 1.42 -12.01
N THR A 292 -31.48 2.06 -13.18
CA THR A 292 -32.28 1.72 -14.34
C THR A 292 -31.78 0.38 -14.81
N THR A 293 -32.54 -0.66 -14.50
CA THR A 293 -32.31 -2.08 -14.85
C THR A 293 -30.91 -2.57 -14.50
N ALA A 294 -30.80 -3.31 -13.40
CA ALA A 294 -29.72 -4.26 -13.23
C ALA A 294 -29.70 -5.15 -14.48
N ASP A 295 -28.77 -4.87 -15.39
CA ASP A 295 -28.45 -5.78 -16.47
C ASP A 295 -27.84 -7.00 -15.80
N ASN A 296 -28.68 -8.00 -15.54
CA ASN A 296 -28.29 -9.36 -15.18
C ASN A 296 -27.65 -10.05 -16.40
N SER A 297 -26.74 -9.36 -17.10
CA SER A 297 -25.86 -9.96 -18.10
C SER A 297 -24.75 -10.70 -17.36
N THR A 298 -25.08 -11.89 -16.87
CA THR A 298 -24.09 -12.94 -16.58
C THR A 298 -23.40 -13.35 -17.89
N THR A 299 -22.40 -12.58 -18.32
CA THR A 299 -21.46 -12.98 -19.37
C THR A 299 -20.09 -13.23 -18.76
N TRP A 300 -20.01 -14.36 -18.06
CA TRP A 300 -18.75 -15.02 -17.78
C TRP A 300 -18.08 -15.48 -19.09
N ASN A 301 -16.75 -15.47 -19.09
CA ASN A 301 -15.82 -16.11 -20.03
C ASN A 301 -15.51 -15.40 -21.36
N VAL A 302 -14.63 -14.39 -21.34
CA VAL A 302 -13.48 -14.25 -22.29
C VAL A 302 -12.41 -13.35 -21.63
N PRO A 303 -11.11 -13.68 -21.69
CA PRO A 303 -10.00 -12.81 -21.26
C PRO A 303 -9.99 -11.44 -21.96
N GLU A 304 -9.61 -10.39 -21.23
CA GLU A 304 -9.73 -8.97 -21.60
C GLU A 304 -9.00 -8.58 -22.91
N PHE A 305 -7.97 -9.33 -23.31
CA PHE A 305 -7.23 -9.10 -24.55
C PHE A 305 -7.90 -9.65 -25.82
N LEU A 306 -8.95 -10.46 -25.69
CA LEU A 306 -9.66 -11.09 -26.82
C LEU A 306 -11.04 -10.48 -27.10
N ARG A 307 -11.52 -9.57 -26.25
CA ARG A 307 -12.84 -8.91 -26.43
C ARG A 307 -12.71 -7.63 -27.24
N LYS A 308 -13.06 -7.67 -28.53
CA LYS A 308 -13.47 -6.49 -29.29
C LYS A 308 -14.94 -6.18 -29.00
N PHE A 309 -15.24 -5.76 -27.77
CA PHE A 309 -16.53 -5.12 -27.52
C PHE A 309 -16.49 -3.67 -28.02
N PRO A 310 -17.58 -3.13 -28.60
CA PRO A 310 -17.65 -1.71 -28.86
C PRO A 310 -17.49 -0.98 -27.52
N ARG A 311 -16.50 -0.08 -27.44
CA ARG A 311 -16.29 0.68 -26.21
C ARG A 311 -17.51 1.60 -26.02
N GLU A 312 -18.16 1.50 -24.86
CA GLU A 312 -19.30 2.34 -24.47
C GLU A 312 -18.91 3.29 -23.35
N CYS A 313 -19.45 4.51 -23.38
CA CYS A 313 -19.32 5.45 -22.28
C CYS A 313 -20.06 4.92 -21.05
N ALA A 314 -19.38 4.81 -19.90
CA ALA A 314 -19.98 4.28 -18.67
C ALA A 314 -21.11 5.16 -18.09
N LEU A 315 -21.19 6.44 -18.49
CA LEU A 315 -22.24 7.36 -18.04
C LEU A 315 -23.45 7.39 -18.98
N CYS A 316 -23.24 7.51 -20.28
CA CYS A 316 -24.33 7.71 -21.25
C CYS A 316 -24.54 6.54 -22.22
N HIS A 317 -23.75 5.47 -22.12
CA HIS A 317 -23.77 4.30 -23.01
C HIS A 317 -23.51 4.62 -24.49
N HIS A 318 -23.03 5.82 -24.80
CA HIS A 318 -22.64 6.19 -26.16
C HIS A 318 -21.46 5.33 -26.63
N LYS A 319 -21.64 4.64 -27.76
CA LYS A 319 -20.61 3.85 -28.44
C LYS A 319 -19.73 4.78 -29.26
N SER A 320 -18.42 4.72 -29.02
CA SER A 320 -17.43 5.46 -29.81
C SER A 320 -16.07 4.79 -29.72
N ASP A 321 -15.29 4.90 -30.78
CA ASP A 321 -13.87 4.48 -30.75
C ASP A 321 -12.98 5.52 -30.07
N ARG A 322 -13.49 6.74 -29.82
CA ARG A 322 -12.77 7.88 -29.22
C ARG A 322 -13.10 8.09 -27.73
N LEU A 323 -13.31 7.02 -26.98
CA LEU A 323 -13.56 7.13 -25.53
C LEU A 323 -12.27 7.29 -24.72
N GLN A 324 -12.34 8.13 -23.68
CA GLN A 324 -11.24 8.42 -22.75
C GLN A 324 -11.30 7.48 -21.54
N LYS A 325 -10.16 6.93 -21.14
CA LYS A 325 -10.05 6.04 -19.98
C LYS A 325 -9.80 6.85 -18.72
N HIS A 326 -10.69 6.77 -17.73
CA HIS A 326 -10.53 7.40 -16.42
C HIS A 326 -10.62 6.38 -15.29
N ARG A 327 -9.92 6.65 -14.19
CA ARG A 327 -10.07 5.92 -12.94
C ARG A 327 -11.31 6.44 -12.22
N VAL A 328 -12.16 5.55 -11.73
CA VAL A 328 -13.36 5.87 -10.95
C VAL A 328 -13.51 4.90 -9.78
N VAL A 329 -14.30 5.30 -8.80
CA VAL A 329 -14.59 4.49 -7.61
C VAL A 329 -15.88 3.69 -7.78
N ASN A 330 -15.76 2.38 -7.55
CA ASN A 330 -16.88 1.47 -7.32
C ASN A 330 -16.99 1.16 -5.83
N LEU A 331 -18.22 0.99 -5.35
CA LEU A 331 -18.49 0.58 -3.97
C LEU A 331 -18.24 -0.94 -3.80
N LEU A 332 -17.59 -1.30 -2.70
CA LEU A 332 -17.47 -2.66 -2.20
C LEU A 332 -18.22 -2.75 -0.86
N GLY A 333 -19.45 -3.27 -0.89
CA GLY A 333 -20.30 -3.32 0.29
C GLY A 333 -20.75 -1.92 0.74
N SER A 334 -20.83 -1.69 2.06
CA SER A 334 -21.37 -0.46 2.65
C SER A 334 -20.35 0.68 2.78
N THR A 335 -19.05 0.39 2.85
CA THR A 335 -18.00 1.39 3.15
C THR A 335 -16.70 1.20 2.36
N GLY A 336 -16.53 0.06 1.70
CA GLY A 336 -15.36 -0.23 0.88
C GLY A 336 -15.41 0.50 -0.46
N ILE A 337 -14.24 0.90 -0.96
CA ILE A 337 -14.10 1.46 -2.29
C ILE A 337 -13.09 0.66 -3.11
N LYS A 338 -13.33 0.52 -4.41
CA LYS A 338 -12.40 -0.06 -5.37
C LYS A 338 -12.20 0.90 -6.53
N ILE A 339 -10.94 1.21 -6.83
CA ILE A 339 -10.60 1.97 -8.03
C ILE A 339 -10.65 1.04 -9.23
N VAL A 340 -11.43 1.40 -10.24
CA VAL A 340 -11.51 0.70 -11.52
C VAL A 340 -11.30 1.67 -12.66
N ALA A 341 -10.82 1.19 -13.80
CA ALA A 341 -10.75 2.01 -15.00
C ALA A 341 -12.01 1.82 -15.84
N GLN A 342 -12.63 2.92 -16.27
CA GLN A 342 -13.80 2.92 -17.14
C GLN A 342 -13.60 3.92 -18.30
N PHE A 343 -14.41 3.76 -19.35
CA PHE A 343 -14.35 4.59 -20.55
C PHE A 343 -15.48 5.63 -20.54
N PHE A 344 -15.17 6.87 -20.93
CA PHE A 344 -16.11 7.99 -20.96
C PHE A 344 -15.99 8.74 -22.28
N CYS A 345 -17.11 9.21 -22.82
CA CYS A 345 -17.06 10.11 -23.98
C CYS A 345 -16.62 11.50 -23.55
N HIS A 346 -16.06 12.28 -24.48
CA HIS A 346 -15.58 13.63 -24.20
C HIS A 346 -16.65 14.49 -23.53
N ALA A 347 -17.90 14.45 -24.01
CA ALA A 347 -19.01 15.21 -23.42
C ALA A 347 -19.28 14.88 -21.95
N CYS A 348 -19.15 13.62 -21.53
CA CYS A 348 -19.31 13.23 -20.12
C CYS A 348 -18.04 13.52 -19.29
N ALA A 349 -16.87 13.41 -19.92
CA ALA A 349 -15.58 13.68 -19.30
C ALA A 349 -15.27 15.17 -19.14
N THR A 350 -15.95 16.06 -19.87
CA THR A 350 -15.79 17.52 -19.72
C THR A 350 -16.77 18.08 -18.69
N PRO A 351 -16.35 18.97 -17.77
CA PRO A 351 -17.28 19.64 -16.86
C PRO A 351 -18.26 20.55 -17.62
N PRO A 352 -19.50 20.75 -17.13
CA PRO A 352 -20.42 21.71 -17.73
C PRO A 352 -19.82 23.13 -17.62
N ALA A 353 -19.90 23.91 -18.71
CA ALA A 353 -19.33 25.25 -18.76
C ALA A 353 -19.93 26.16 -17.67
N THR A 354 -19.06 26.74 -16.84
CA THR A 354 -19.44 27.81 -15.92
C THR A 354 -19.77 29.07 -16.74
N PRO A 355 -20.91 29.76 -16.52
CA PRO A 355 -21.17 31.01 -17.21
C PRO A 355 -20.06 32.03 -16.88
N PRO A 356 -19.62 32.85 -17.84
CA PRO A 356 -18.57 33.82 -17.61
C PRO A 356 -18.99 34.81 -16.52
N ALA A 357 -18.09 35.10 -15.59
CA ALA A 357 -18.27 36.14 -14.59
C ALA A 357 -18.45 37.49 -15.32
N THR A 358 -19.67 38.01 -15.29
CA THR A 358 -19.95 39.39 -15.68
C THR A 358 -19.13 40.32 -14.79
N SER A 359 -18.22 41.07 -15.40
CA SER A 359 -17.46 42.16 -14.78
C SER A 359 -18.41 43.14 -14.08
N PRO A 360 -18.19 43.52 -12.81
CA PRO A 360 -18.96 44.59 -12.21
C PRO A 360 -18.53 45.93 -12.82
N SER A 361 -19.48 46.58 -13.48
CA SER A 361 -19.43 47.97 -13.89
C SER A 361 -19.22 48.89 -12.69
N SER A 362 -18.40 49.91 -12.90
CA SER A 362 -18.12 51.02 -12.01
C SER A 362 -19.41 51.74 -11.57
N ALA A 363 -19.73 51.68 -10.28
CA ALA A 363 -20.64 52.63 -9.65
C ALA A 363 -20.09 53.03 -8.28
N THR A 364 -19.79 54.32 -8.19
CA THR A 364 -19.12 55.03 -7.10
C THR A 364 -20.08 55.33 -5.95
N SER A 365 -19.75 54.91 -4.72
CA SER A 365 -20.20 55.59 -3.49
C SER A 365 -19.39 55.12 -2.27
N PRO A 366 -18.92 56.02 -1.39
CA PRO A 366 -17.99 55.69 -0.31
C PRO A 366 -18.71 55.26 0.98
N PRO A 367 -18.12 54.39 1.81
CA PRO A 367 -18.52 54.24 3.20
C PRO A 367 -17.58 54.99 4.16
N SER A 368 -18.19 55.59 5.19
CA SER A 368 -17.57 56.31 6.31
C SER A 368 -16.86 55.37 7.33
N PRO A 369 -15.97 55.89 8.20
CA PRO A 369 -14.97 55.10 8.91
C PRO A 369 -15.44 54.61 10.29
N LEU A 370 -15.00 53.41 10.69
CA LEU A 370 -15.12 52.92 12.06
C LEU A 370 -13.77 52.35 12.57
N GLY A 371 -13.19 53.07 13.53
CA GLY A 371 -12.53 52.53 14.74
C GLY A 371 -11.10 51.96 14.65
N PRO A 372 -10.16 52.36 15.55
CA PRO A 372 -8.80 51.84 15.56
C PRO A 372 -8.71 50.44 16.22
N VAL A 373 -7.91 49.56 15.60
CA VAL A 373 -7.59 48.21 16.08
C VAL A 373 -6.52 48.28 17.18
N ILE A 374 -6.86 47.78 18.37
CA ILE A 374 -5.93 47.59 19.51
C ILE A 374 -5.17 46.27 19.31
N ARG A 375 -3.83 46.31 19.30
CA ARG A 375 -2.94 45.13 19.28
C ARG A 375 -2.72 44.60 20.72
N PRO A 376 -2.84 43.29 20.99
CA PRO A 376 -2.32 42.70 22.22
C PRO A 376 -0.88 42.18 22.06
N ARG A 377 -0.12 42.33 23.14
CA ARG A 377 1.29 41.95 23.37
C ARG A 377 1.42 40.46 23.75
N PRO A 378 2.57 39.77 23.53
CA PRO A 378 2.72 38.34 23.80
C PRO A 378 2.95 38.03 25.29
N ALA A 379 2.47 36.87 25.75
CA ALA A 379 2.70 36.31 27.09
C ALA A 379 3.54 35.01 27.02
N PRO A 380 4.26 34.64 28.10
CA PRO A 380 5.45 33.78 28.03
C PRO A 380 5.18 32.28 28.19
N THR A 381 6.07 31.47 27.61
CA THR A 381 6.19 30.01 27.71
C THR A 381 6.81 29.54 29.03
N MET A 382 6.29 28.45 29.62
CA MET A 382 6.96 27.66 30.65
C MET A 382 7.13 26.19 30.21
N PRO A 383 8.23 25.50 30.60
CA PRO A 383 8.51 24.12 30.23
C PRO A 383 8.09 23.10 31.31
N LEU A 384 7.79 21.86 30.90
CA LEU A 384 7.53 20.71 31.79
C LEU A 384 8.70 19.70 31.75
N ALA A 385 8.96 19.08 32.90
CA ALA A 385 10.07 18.14 33.18
C ALA A 385 9.63 16.65 33.12
N PRO A 386 10.57 15.67 33.13
CA PRO A 386 10.36 14.33 32.58
C PRO A 386 10.06 13.24 33.63
N PHE A 387 9.53 12.08 33.21
CA PHE A 387 9.51 10.86 34.02
C PHE A 387 9.76 9.55 33.23
N SER A 388 10.85 8.91 33.62
CA SER A 388 11.21 7.49 33.81
C SER A 388 10.76 6.36 32.87
N GLU A 389 11.78 5.58 32.53
CA GLU A 389 11.84 4.30 31.82
C GLU A 389 11.03 3.17 32.45
N MET A 390 10.54 2.26 31.60
CA MET A 390 10.19 0.90 32.00
C MET A 390 10.61 -0.08 30.87
N GLN A 391 11.56 -0.95 31.20
CA GLN A 391 12.17 -1.94 30.31
C GLN A 391 11.18 -3.01 29.87
N SER A 392 11.13 -3.31 28.56
CA SER A 392 10.48 -4.50 28.02
C SER A 392 11.51 -5.37 27.27
N ARG A 393 11.49 -6.67 27.56
CA ARG A 393 12.40 -7.69 27.02
C ARG A 393 12.36 -7.71 25.48
N ALA A 394 13.49 -7.42 24.85
CA ALA A 394 13.65 -7.37 23.41
C ALA A 394 13.80 -8.76 22.77
N ALA A 395 13.23 -8.91 21.57
CA ALA A 395 13.60 -9.95 20.62
C ALA A 395 15.05 -9.71 20.12
N LYS A 396 15.83 -10.79 19.96
CA LYS A 396 17.26 -10.71 19.56
C LYS A 396 17.41 -10.14 18.14
N ARG A 397 18.34 -9.20 17.97
CA ARG A 397 18.66 -8.51 16.71
C ARG A 397 19.52 -9.41 15.81
N HIS A 398 19.57 -9.24 14.49
CA HIS A 398 20.42 -10.03 13.57
C HIS A 398 21.20 -9.08 12.64
N ILE A 399 22.38 -9.49 12.15
CA ILE A 399 23.23 -8.74 11.20
C ILE A 399 23.55 -9.57 9.94
N THR A 400 24.12 -8.94 8.91
CA THR A 400 24.57 -9.63 7.67
C THR A 400 26.04 -10.03 7.75
N GLN A 401 26.47 -11.00 6.93
CA GLN A 401 27.87 -11.44 6.87
C GLN A 401 28.77 -10.29 6.42
N GLU A 402 28.31 -9.45 5.51
CA GLU A 402 29.04 -8.28 5.04
C GLU A 402 29.24 -7.26 6.16
N THR A 403 28.21 -7.03 6.99
CA THR A 403 28.34 -6.14 8.17
C THR A 403 29.32 -6.71 9.20
N PHE A 404 29.34 -8.02 9.38
CA PHE A 404 30.31 -8.66 10.27
C PHE A 404 31.74 -8.58 9.71
N ASN A 405 31.93 -8.88 8.43
CA ASN A 405 33.24 -8.87 7.77
C ASN A 405 33.82 -7.45 7.64
N GLU A 406 32.99 -6.44 7.38
CA GLU A 406 33.40 -5.02 7.43
C GLU A 406 33.87 -4.66 8.83
N CYS A 407 33.11 -5.01 9.88
CA CYS A 407 33.50 -4.72 11.25
C CYS A 407 34.84 -5.39 11.64
N VAL A 408 35.05 -6.63 11.21
CA VAL A 408 36.33 -7.33 11.43
C VAL A 408 37.46 -6.64 10.66
N ARG A 409 37.22 -6.24 9.40
CA ARG A 409 38.22 -5.53 8.58
C ARG A 409 38.54 -4.13 9.12
N GLU A 410 37.54 -3.36 9.54
CA GLU A 410 37.72 -2.07 10.22
C GLU A 410 38.53 -2.26 11.50
N ASN A 411 38.24 -3.32 12.27
CA ASN A 411 39.02 -3.65 13.47
C ASN A 411 40.50 -3.96 13.14
N MET A 412 40.76 -4.68 12.06
CA MET A 412 42.13 -4.95 11.60
C MET A 412 42.83 -3.70 11.05
N GLU A 413 42.13 -2.84 10.31
CA GLU A 413 42.70 -1.68 9.61
C GLU A 413 42.86 -0.45 10.53
N GLU A 414 41.89 -0.18 11.41
CA GLU A 414 41.90 1.00 12.27
C GLU A 414 42.68 0.77 13.58
N PHE A 415 42.76 -0.48 14.04
CA PHE A 415 43.37 -0.82 15.33
C PHE A 415 44.57 -1.77 15.22
N ASP A 416 45.04 -2.08 13.99
CA ASP A 416 46.17 -3.00 13.70
C ASP A 416 46.03 -4.37 14.42
N MET A 417 44.78 -4.83 14.62
CA MET A 417 44.48 -6.10 15.29
C MET A 417 44.77 -7.28 14.36
N ILE A 418 45.27 -8.38 14.92
CA ILE A 418 45.37 -9.65 14.18
C ILE A 418 43.96 -10.22 13.93
N GLU A 419 43.78 -10.94 12.82
CA GLU A 419 42.47 -11.44 12.38
C GLU A 419 41.69 -12.18 13.48
N GLU A 420 42.37 -13.01 14.25
CA GLU A 420 41.79 -13.81 15.33
C GLU A 420 41.21 -12.91 16.45
N ASP A 421 41.95 -11.87 16.82
CA ASP A 421 41.55 -10.90 17.84
C ASP A 421 40.45 -9.97 17.32
N ALA A 422 40.54 -9.54 16.07
CA ALA A 422 39.53 -8.70 15.43
C ALA A 422 38.16 -9.42 15.29
N ILE A 423 38.16 -10.73 14.99
CA ILE A 423 36.96 -11.57 14.97
C ILE A 423 36.39 -11.70 16.38
N ALA A 424 37.22 -11.98 17.40
CA ALA A 424 36.78 -12.12 18.78
C ALA A 424 36.15 -10.81 19.31
N ASP A 425 36.72 -9.67 18.94
CA ASP A 425 36.23 -8.36 19.35
C ASP A 425 34.91 -8.01 18.65
N ALA A 426 34.80 -8.25 17.33
CA ALA A 426 33.54 -8.08 16.59
C ALA A 426 32.41 -8.97 17.13
N VAL A 427 32.72 -10.23 17.50
CA VAL A 427 31.76 -11.13 18.16
C VAL A 427 31.27 -10.52 19.47
N THR A 428 32.19 -10.04 20.31
CA THR A 428 31.86 -9.43 21.60
C THR A 428 31.04 -8.15 21.43
N GLN A 429 31.38 -7.33 20.45
CA GLN A 429 30.69 -6.09 20.10
C GLN A 429 29.25 -6.34 19.65
N PHE A 430 29.00 -7.36 18.83
CA PHE A 430 27.65 -7.67 18.37
C PHE A 430 26.82 -8.41 19.42
N GLU A 431 27.42 -9.35 20.16
CA GLU A 431 26.73 -10.07 21.25
C GLU A 431 26.35 -9.13 22.41
N SER A 432 27.21 -8.18 22.76
CA SER A 432 26.90 -7.14 23.78
C SER A 432 25.76 -6.21 23.34
N GLN A 433 25.57 -6.04 22.03
CA GLN A 433 24.42 -5.36 21.44
C GLN A 433 23.18 -6.26 21.30
N GLY A 434 23.21 -7.50 21.80
CA GLY A 434 22.10 -8.43 21.73
C GLY A 434 21.77 -8.88 20.30
N VAL A 435 22.79 -8.93 19.43
CA VAL A 435 22.73 -9.50 18.09
C VAL A 435 22.98 -11.02 18.17
N ASP A 436 22.15 -11.80 17.49
CA ASP A 436 22.31 -13.23 17.29
C ASP A 436 23.26 -13.49 16.12
N LEU A 437 24.39 -14.13 16.40
CA LEU A 437 25.44 -14.47 15.43
C LEU A 437 25.37 -15.92 14.94
N SER A 438 24.31 -16.67 15.26
CA SER A 438 24.18 -18.08 14.87
C SER A 438 24.18 -18.33 13.36
N THR A 439 23.89 -17.31 12.55
CA THR A 439 23.91 -17.35 11.08
C THR A 439 25.19 -16.75 10.47
N ILE A 440 26.14 -16.29 11.28
CA ILE A 440 27.37 -15.60 10.85
C ILE A 440 28.56 -16.55 10.89
N VAL A 441 29.29 -16.65 9.78
CA VAL A 441 30.56 -17.38 9.66
C VAL A 441 31.68 -16.52 10.25
N LYS A 442 32.37 -17.05 11.25
CA LYS A 442 33.43 -16.34 11.99
C LYS A 442 34.81 -16.62 11.38
N ALA A 443 34.98 -16.31 10.09
CA ALA A 443 36.23 -16.42 9.33
C ALA A 443 36.19 -15.50 8.09
N LEU A 444 37.25 -14.75 7.79
CA LEU A 444 37.23 -13.72 6.72
C LEU A 444 37.25 -14.30 5.30
N ASP A 445 37.90 -15.46 5.08
CA ASP A 445 38.30 -15.90 3.73
C ASP A 445 37.62 -17.18 3.22
N VAL A 446 36.54 -17.66 3.84
CA VAL A 446 35.81 -18.84 3.36
C VAL A 446 34.45 -18.44 2.78
N VAL A 447 34.40 -18.29 1.44
CA VAL A 447 33.11 -18.24 0.73
C VAL A 447 32.35 -19.51 1.06
N HIS A 448 31.18 -19.36 1.68
CA HIS A 448 30.37 -20.50 2.09
C HIS A 448 30.17 -21.46 0.90
N PRO A 449 30.39 -22.79 1.06
CA PRO A 449 30.35 -23.76 -0.06
C PRO A 449 29.08 -23.68 -0.92
N VAL A 450 27.92 -23.46 -0.30
CA VAL A 450 26.65 -23.20 -1.00
C VAL A 450 26.68 -22.00 -1.95
N LEU A 451 27.38 -20.91 -1.60
CA LEU A 451 27.52 -19.71 -2.42
C LEU A 451 28.49 -19.95 -3.58
N ALA A 452 29.57 -20.68 -3.33
CA ALA A 452 30.47 -21.11 -4.39
C ALA A 452 29.72 -21.99 -5.41
N ALA A 453 28.93 -22.97 -4.95
CA ALA A 453 28.11 -23.82 -5.82
C ALA A 453 27.07 -23.02 -6.62
N LEU A 454 26.40 -22.04 -6.00
CA LEU A 454 25.45 -21.15 -6.70
C LEU A 454 26.14 -20.28 -7.76
N LYS A 455 27.31 -19.72 -7.47
CA LYS A 455 28.10 -18.94 -8.45
C LYS A 455 28.53 -19.80 -9.64
N VAL A 456 28.87 -21.08 -9.43
CA VAL A 456 29.22 -22.01 -10.51
C VAL A 456 28.03 -22.27 -11.44
N ILE A 457 26.81 -22.36 -10.90
CA ILE A 457 25.57 -22.50 -11.70
C ILE A 457 25.22 -21.18 -12.39
N GLU A 458 25.44 -20.04 -11.75
CA GLU A 458 25.18 -18.72 -12.32
C GLU A 458 26.11 -18.41 -13.49
N ALA A 459 27.41 -18.71 -13.36
CA ALA A 459 28.42 -18.50 -14.39
C ALA A 459 28.37 -19.51 -15.55
N ASP A 460 27.55 -20.55 -15.46
CA ASP A 460 27.43 -21.57 -16.50
C ASP A 460 26.62 -21.06 -17.69
N GLU A 461 27.27 -20.63 -18.77
CA GLU A 461 26.56 -20.22 -19.99
C GLU A 461 26.29 -21.39 -20.96
N SER A 462 26.64 -22.62 -20.58
CA SER A 462 26.43 -23.78 -21.44
C SER A 462 24.98 -24.27 -21.42
N ASP A 463 24.50 -24.76 -22.56
CA ASP A 463 23.21 -25.45 -22.70
C ASP A 463 23.32 -26.96 -22.40
N ASP A 464 24.42 -27.41 -21.79
CA ASP A 464 24.63 -28.82 -21.44
C ASP A 464 23.87 -29.19 -20.16
N GLU A 465 22.71 -29.80 -20.34
CA GLU A 465 21.85 -30.25 -19.25
C GLU A 465 22.52 -31.32 -18.35
N THR A 466 23.46 -32.11 -18.87
CA THR A 466 24.20 -33.09 -18.06
C THR A 466 25.15 -32.38 -17.10
N CYS A 467 25.80 -31.31 -17.58
CA CYS A 467 26.66 -30.46 -16.76
C CYS A 467 25.86 -29.73 -15.68
N LEU A 468 24.68 -29.20 -16.03
CA LEU A 468 23.76 -28.60 -15.06
C LEU A 468 23.29 -29.63 -14.02
N HIS A 469 22.97 -30.86 -14.43
CA HIS A 469 22.56 -31.93 -13.53
C HIS A 469 23.63 -32.20 -12.47
N VAL A 470 24.89 -32.36 -12.88
CA VAL A 470 26.03 -32.59 -11.97
C VAL A 470 26.19 -31.41 -10.99
N LYS A 471 26.06 -30.17 -11.47
CA LYS A 471 26.15 -28.97 -10.61
C LYS A 471 25.00 -28.90 -9.60
N LEU A 472 23.78 -29.28 -9.99
CA LEU A 472 22.62 -29.36 -9.11
C LEU A 472 22.81 -30.43 -8.03
N VAL A 473 23.37 -31.60 -8.37
CA VAL A 473 23.73 -32.64 -7.39
C VAL A 473 24.75 -32.10 -6.39
N ALA A 474 25.81 -31.45 -6.88
CA ALA A 474 26.83 -30.85 -6.02
C ALA A 474 26.25 -29.80 -5.05
N LEU A 475 25.29 -28.98 -5.52
CA LEU A 475 24.56 -28.03 -4.68
C LEU A 475 23.67 -28.75 -3.64
N GLN A 476 22.98 -29.83 -4.02
CA GLN A 476 22.19 -30.61 -3.07
C GLN A 476 23.04 -31.28 -2.00
N ASP A 477 24.27 -31.68 -2.32
CA ASP A 477 25.17 -32.26 -1.33
C ASP A 477 25.56 -31.22 -0.26
N GLN A 478 25.67 -29.93 -0.63
CA GLN A 478 25.84 -28.83 0.35
C GLN A 478 24.65 -28.69 1.32
N PHE A 479 23.47 -29.19 0.94
CA PHE A 479 22.28 -29.19 1.79
C PHE A 479 22.16 -30.40 2.71
N LYS A 480 23.01 -31.43 2.54
CA LYS A 480 22.97 -32.67 3.33
C LYS A 480 23.89 -32.65 4.55
N ASP A 481 24.84 -31.71 4.62
CA ASP A 481 25.80 -31.65 5.73
C ASP A 481 25.15 -31.34 7.08
N ALA A 482 25.24 -32.28 8.03
CA ALA A 482 24.48 -32.27 9.27
C ALA A 482 24.77 -31.08 10.21
N VAL A 483 25.98 -30.51 10.14
CA VAL A 483 26.43 -29.43 11.05
C VAL A 483 26.05 -28.03 10.54
N GLY A 484 25.75 -27.87 9.24
CA GLY A 484 25.46 -26.57 8.61
C GLY A 484 24.23 -26.53 7.70
N SER A 485 23.54 -27.65 7.47
CA SER A 485 22.48 -27.77 6.45
C SER A 485 21.32 -26.78 6.60
N SER A 486 20.91 -26.44 7.82
CA SER A 486 19.84 -25.45 8.02
C SER A 486 20.30 -24.05 7.64
N GLY A 487 21.54 -23.68 7.98
CA GLY A 487 22.14 -22.39 7.62
C GLY A 487 22.39 -22.29 6.11
N ALA A 488 22.91 -23.34 5.47
CA ALA A 488 23.16 -23.39 4.04
C ALA A 488 21.88 -23.24 3.21
N LYS A 489 20.80 -23.93 3.61
CA LYS A 489 19.47 -23.84 2.96
C LYS A 489 18.83 -22.47 3.12
N GLU A 490 18.98 -21.86 4.29
CA GLU A 490 18.48 -20.50 4.54
C GLU A 490 19.30 -19.45 3.78
N LEU A 491 20.62 -19.55 3.79
CA LEU A 491 21.53 -18.66 3.06
C LEU A 491 21.27 -18.69 1.56
N ALA A 492 21.15 -19.90 0.97
CA ALA A 492 20.79 -20.07 -0.42
C ALA A 492 19.43 -19.43 -0.75
N GLY A 493 18.43 -19.58 0.12
CA GLY A 493 17.08 -19.06 -0.07
C GLY A 493 16.93 -17.54 0.13
N GLN A 494 17.78 -16.94 0.98
CA GLN A 494 17.78 -15.49 1.23
C GLN A 494 18.53 -14.70 0.14
N ILE A 495 19.51 -15.32 -0.52
CA ILE A 495 20.28 -14.74 -1.63
C ILE A 495 19.58 -15.04 -2.97
N ASN A 496 20.19 -14.67 -4.10
CA ASN A 496 19.70 -14.93 -5.46
C ASN A 496 19.61 -16.41 -5.86
N GLY A 497 19.88 -17.38 -4.97
CA GLY A 497 19.89 -18.82 -5.31
C GLY A 497 18.61 -19.30 -6.02
N PRO A 498 17.41 -19.04 -5.48
CA PRO A 498 16.16 -19.33 -6.14
C PRO A 498 16.00 -18.66 -7.51
N THR A 499 16.47 -17.42 -7.67
CA THR A 499 16.43 -16.72 -8.97
C THR A 499 17.32 -17.42 -9.99
N ILE A 500 18.55 -17.80 -9.58
CA ILE A 500 19.52 -18.52 -10.42
C ILE A 500 18.90 -19.83 -10.91
N LEU A 501 18.31 -20.62 -10.02
CA LEU A 501 17.68 -21.90 -10.41
C LEU A 501 16.46 -21.69 -11.33
N LEU A 502 15.60 -20.72 -11.03
CA LEU A 502 14.41 -20.44 -11.83
C LEU A 502 14.73 -19.93 -13.23
N GLN A 503 15.83 -19.20 -13.41
CA GLN A 503 16.29 -18.75 -14.74
C GLN A 503 16.71 -19.91 -15.64
N ARG A 504 17.17 -21.02 -15.06
CA ARG A 504 17.56 -22.23 -15.82
C ARG A 504 16.35 -23.07 -16.21
N LEU A 505 15.30 -23.09 -15.39
CA LEU A 505 14.15 -23.98 -15.55
C LEU A 505 13.52 -23.98 -16.97
N PRO A 506 13.30 -22.84 -17.66
CA PRO A 506 12.70 -22.83 -19.00
C PRO A 506 13.55 -23.49 -20.10
N ALA A 507 14.87 -23.54 -19.93
CA ALA A 507 15.80 -24.06 -20.93
C ALA A 507 15.98 -25.59 -20.82
N VAL A 508 15.90 -26.15 -19.61
CA VAL A 508 16.05 -27.60 -19.36
C VAL A 508 14.91 -28.34 -20.03
N GLN A 509 15.18 -29.36 -20.84
CA GLN A 509 14.19 -30.27 -21.44
C GLN A 509 14.13 -31.63 -20.74
N ASP A 510 15.25 -32.09 -20.19
CA ASP A 510 15.37 -33.34 -19.46
C ASP A 510 14.51 -33.34 -18.19
N VAL A 511 13.67 -34.37 -18.09
CA VAL A 511 12.71 -34.51 -16.99
C VAL A 511 13.43 -34.74 -15.66
N ALA A 512 14.50 -35.54 -15.65
CA ALA A 512 15.24 -35.83 -14.42
C ALA A 512 15.91 -34.57 -13.87
N THR A 513 16.50 -33.76 -14.74
CA THR A 513 17.15 -32.49 -14.40
C THR A 513 16.14 -31.42 -13.97
N ARG A 514 14.97 -31.33 -14.62
CA ARG A 514 13.86 -30.47 -14.15
C ARG A 514 13.40 -30.86 -12.75
N ILE A 515 13.16 -32.14 -12.49
CA ILE A 515 12.75 -32.63 -11.16
C ILE A 515 13.83 -32.32 -10.13
N LEU A 516 15.09 -32.56 -10.46
CA LEU A 516 16.22 -32.26 -9.58
C LEU A 516 16.27 -30.78 -9.23
N LEU A 517 16.18 -29.89 -10.22
CA LEU A 517 16.15 -28.44 -10.03
C LEU A 517 15.00 -28.01 -9.10
N LEU A 518 13.79 -28.50 -9.33
CA LEU A 518 12.61 -28.21 -8.50
C LEU A 518 12.79 -28.71 -7.06
N SER A 519 13.38 -29.90 -6.87
CA SER A 519 13.67 -30.46 -5.55
C SER A 519 14.79 -29.71 -4.81
N THR A 520 15.78 -29.18 -5.55
CA THR A 520 16.82 -28.30 -5.00
C THR A 520 16.22 -26.98 -4.55
N LEU A 521 15.30 -26.40 -5.33
CA LEU A 521 14.55 -25.20 -4.95
C LEU A 521 13.67 -25.44 -3.71
N GLN A 522 13.01 -26.61 -3.61
CA GLN A 522 12.22 -27.00 -2.44
C GLN A 522 13.06 -27.02 -1.16
N SER A 523 14.35 -27.38 -1.27
CA SER A 523 15.26 -27.48 -0.12
C SER A 523 15.67 -26.11 0.43
N MET A 524 15.52 -25.03 -0.34
CA MET A 524 15.86 -23.67 0.08
C MET A 524 14.73 -23.07 0.94
N VAL A 525 15.05 -22.63 2.16
CA VAL A 525 14.07 -22.12 3.14
C VAL A 525 13.92 -20.60 2.99
N ARG A 526 12.71 -20.05 3.23
CA ARG A 526 12.41 -18.60 3.19
C ARG A 526 12.72 -17.92 1.85
N CYS A 527 12.51 -18.64 0.75
CA CYS A 527 12.64 -18.09 -0.59
C CYS A 527 11.74 -16.84 -0.81
N ARG A 528 12.36 -15.71 -1.16
CA ARG A 528 11.69 -14.41 -1.40
C ARG A 528 11.48 -14.06 -2.88
N THR A 529 11.89 -14.94 -3.80
CA THR A 529 11.96 -14.61 -5.24
C THR A 529 10.63 -14.79 -5.96
N GLN A 530 10.56 -14.29 -7.19
CA GLN A 530 9.36 -14.34 -8.04
C GLN A 530 9.18 -15.76 -8.56
N ILE A 531 8.17 -16.46 -8.05
CA ILE A 531 8.01 -17.89 -8.35
C ILE A 531 6.80 -18.08 -9.22
N PHE A 532 7.04 -18.40 -10.49
CA PHE A 532 6.12 -19.14 -11.33
C PHE A 532 6.80 -20.48 -11.62
N LEU A 533 6.36 -21.52 -10.91
CA LEU A 533 6.86 -22.87 -11.20
C LEU A 533 6.09 -23.41 -12.40
N GLU A 534 6.74 -24.30 -13.13
CA GLU A 534 6.30 -24.89 -14.39
C GLU A 534 5.09 -25.84 -14.20
N VAL A 535 3.97 -25.35 -13.64
CA VAL A 535 2.71 -26.10 -13.48
C VAL A 535 2.01 -26.34 -14.83
N GLN A 536 2.69 -26.00 -15.93
CA GLN A 536 2.27 -26.22 -17.30
C GLN A 536 2.93 -27.42 -17.96
N SER A 537 3.93 -28.06 -17.32
CA SER A 537 4.55 -29.28 -17.85
C SER A 537 3.50 -30.38 -18.06
N ASN A 538 3.62 -31.15 -19.15
CA ASN A 538 2.77 -32.32 -19.39
C ASN A 538 3.22 -33.56 -18.58
N ASP A 539 4.46 -33.54 -18.07
CA ASP A 539 5.01 -34.64 -17.27
C ASP A 539 4.50 -34.58 -15.81
N ARG A 540 3.94 -35.71 -15.36
CA ARG A 540 3.31 -35.81 -14.03
C ARG A 540 4.33 -35.69 -12.89
N TYR A 541 5.52 -36.22 -13.06
CA TYR A 541 6.56 -36.18 -12.01
C TYR A 541 7.10 -34.75 -11.83
N THR A 542 7.29 -34.03 -12.93
CA THR A 542 7.65 -32.61 -12.95
C THR A 542 6.57 -31.76 -12.30
N GLN A 543 5.29 -31.97 -12.63
CA GLN A 543 4.17 -31.28 -11.96
C GLN A 543 4.15 -31.55 -10.44
N THR A 544 4.38 -32.80 -10.03
CA THR A 544 4.42 -33.19 -8.61
C THR A 544 5.56 -32.49 -7.87
N ALA A 545 6.76 -32.46 -8.46
CA ALA A 545 7.90 -31.72 -7.92
C ALA A 545 7.58 -30.22 -7.81
N ALA A 546 6.96 -29.62 -8.84
CA ALA A 546 6.57 -28.22 -8.82
C ALA A 546 5.55 -27.90 -7.71
N PHE A 547 4.56 -28.76 -7.48
CA PHE A 547 3.61 -28.59 -6.37
C PHE A 547 4.28 -28.68 -5.00
N SER A 548 5.24 -29.60 -4.84
CA SER A 548 6.03 -29.72 -3.62
C SER A 548 6.83 -28.44 -3.34
N SER A 549 7.49 -27.88 -4.36
CA SER A 549 8.21 -26.61 -4.26
C SER A 549 7.26 -25.46 -3.93
N LEU A 550 6.11 -25.35 -4.61
CA LEU A 550 5.08 -24.32 -4.34
C LEU A 550 4.59 -24.37 -2.88
N LYS A 551 4.34 -25.58 -2.37
CA LYS A 551 3.94 -25.79 -0.98
C LYS A 551 4.99 -25.24 -0.01
N CYS A 552 6.27 -25.57 -0.21
CA CYS A 552 7.37 -25.11 0.64
C CYS A 552 7.57 -23.59 0.59
N ILE A 553 7.50 -23.01 -0.60
CA ILE A 553 7.69 -21.57 -0.84
C ILE A 553 6.57 -20.72 -0.22
N CYS A 554 5.34 -21.25 -0.20
CA CYS A 554 4.18 -20.52 0.31
C CYS A 554 3.96 -20.72 1.80
N ALA A 555 4.47 -21.80 2.37
CA ALA A 555 4.36 -22.06 3.79
C ALA A 555 4.95 -20.89 4.60
N LYS A 556 4.16 -20.34 5.52
CA LYS A 556 4.52 -19.21 6.38
C LYS A 556 5.00 -17.96 5.61
N ASN A 557 4.53 -17.75 4.38
CA ASN A 557 4.89 -16.59 3.57
C ASN A 557 3.68 -16.04 2.78
N GLU A 558 2.95 -15.08 3.36
CA GLU A 558 1.75 -14.48 2.76
C GLU A 558 2.06 -13.63 1.51
N VAL A 559 3.29 -13.10 1.40
CA VAL A 559 3.72 -12.36 0.20
C VAL A 559 3.77 -13.29 -1.01
N ASN A 560 4.31 -14.50 -0.85
CA ASN A 560 4.38 -15.50 -1.91
C ASN A 560 2.97 -16.00 -2.31
N LYS A 561 2.09 -16.25 -1.33
CA LYS A 561 0.69 -16.63 -1.59
C LYS A 561 -0.05 -15.58 -2.41
N LYS A 562 0.07 -14.30 -2.02
CA LYS A 562 -0.53 -13.17 -2.75
C LYS A 562 -0.03 -13.11 -4.18
N ARG A 563 1.29 -13.23 -4.38
CA ARG A 563 1.92 -13.14 -5.69
C ARG A 563 1.45 -14.26 -6.62
N LEU A 564 1.49 -15.52 -6.19
CA LEU A 564 1.01 -16.64 -7.01
C LEU A 564 -0.46 -16.47 -7.40
N THR A 565 -1.27 -16.02 -6.45
CA THR A 565 -2.70 -15.74 -6.68
C THR A 565 -2.91 -14.69 -7.77
N SER A 566 -2.17 -13.58 -7.73
CA SER A 566 -2.21 -12.53 -8.76
C SER A 566 -1.78 -12.99 -10.15
N HIS A 567 -1.01 -14.08 -10.25
CA HIS A 567 -0.54 -14.66 -11.52
C HIS A 567 -1.41 -15.85 -12.00
N GLY A 568 -2.59 -16.05 -11.40
CA GLY A 568 -3.58 -17.01 -11.92
C GLY A 568 -3.34 -18.47 -11.51
N ILE A 569 -2.53 -18.74 -10.48
CA ILE A 569 -2.31 -20.12 -9.99
C ILE A 569 -3.62 -20.83 -9.62
N ILE A 570 -4.61 -20.09 -9.10
CA ILE A 570 -5.88 -20.63 -8.61
C ILE A 570 -6.65 -21.28 -9.76
N ALA A 571 -6.81 -20.57 -10.87
CA ALA A 571 -7.45 -21.10 -12.07
C ALA A 571 -6.73 -22.36 -12.56
N ARG A 572 -5.40 -22.35 -12.56
CA ARG A 572 -4.58 -23.47 -13.02
C ARG A 572 -4.73 -24.70 -12.12
N LEU A 573 -4.73 -24.54 -10.80
CA LEU A 573 -4.93 -25.64 -9.85
C LEU A 573 -6.31 -26.29 -10.01
N VAL A 574 -7.37 -25.49 -10.24
CA VAL A 574 -8.72 -26.01 -10.47
C VAL A 574 -8.82 -26.78 -11.79
N VAL A 575 -8.19 -26.28 -12.87
CA VAL A 575 -8.13 -27.00 -14.15
C VAL A 575 -7.40 -28.32 -14.01
N LEU A 576 -6.19 -28.31 -13.44
CA LEU A 576 -5.40 -29.53 -13.24
C LEU A 576 -6.09 -30.54 -12.33
N PHE A 577 -6.82 -30.06 -11.32
CA PHE A 577 -7.65 -30.92 -10.49
C PHE A 577 -8.73 -31.62 -11.32
N ARG A 578 -9.47 -30.87 -12.14
CA ARG A 578 -10.51 -31.45 -13.02
C ARG A 578 -9.90 -32.50 -13.94
N ASP A 579 -8.79 -32.18 -14.60
CA ASP A 579 -8.11 -33.10 -15.52
C ASP A 579 -7.65 -34.39 -14.82
N ARG A 580 -7.03 -34.27 -13.64
CA ARG A 580 -6.55 -35.42 -12.87
C ARG A 580 -7.68 -36.22 -12.22
N SER A 581 -8.76 -35.56 -11.79
CA SER A 581 -9.90 -36.20 -11.12
C SER A 581 -10.68 -37.17 -12.02
N MET A 582 -10.58 -37.01 -13.35
CA MET A 582 -11.23 -37.87 -14.33
C MET A 582 -10.44 -39.16 -14.63
N VAL A 583 -9.20 -39.28 -14.12
CA VAL A 583 -8.32 -40.42 -14.38
C VAL A 583 -8.21 -41.28 -13.10
N PRO A 584 -8.39 -42.62 -13.17
CA PRO A 584 -8.36 -43.50 -11.99
C PRO A 584 -7.09 -43.37 -11.12
N ASP A 585 -5.92 -43.21 -11.74
CA ASP A 585 -4.63 -42.98 -11.06
C ASP A 585 -4.23 -41.49 -11.03
N GLY A 586 -5.21 -40.60 -10.97
CA GLY A 586 -5.03 -39.15 -11.11
C GLY A 586 -4.17 -38.47 -10.05
N ARG A 587 -3.99 -39.08 -8.87
CA ARG A 587 -3.26 -38.54 -7.69
C ARG A 587 -3.45 -37.02 -7.53
N THR A 588 -4.52 -36.63 -6.83
CA THR A 588 -4.91 -35.22 -6.64
C THR A 588 -4.49 -34.64 -5.29
N LYS A 589 -3.85 -35.44 -4.42
CA LYS A 589 -3.44 -35.05 -3.07
C LYS A 589 -2.45 -33.88 -3.08
N ASP A 590 -1.50 -33.88 -4.01
CA ASP A 590 -0.51 -32.80 -4.17
C ASP A 590 -1.17 -31.45 -4.47
N ILE A 591 -2.20 -31.44 -5.32
CA ILE A 591 -3.03 -30.26 -5.59
C ILE A 591 -3.74 -29.80 -4.32
N ALA A 592 -4.38 -30.73 -3.59
CA ALA A 592 -5.04 -30.42 -2.33
C ALA A 592 -4.07 -29.79 -1.32
N ASP A 593 -2.86 -30.34 -1.20
CA ASP A 593 -1.83 -29.84 -0.28
C ASP A 593 -1.36 -28.42 -0.63
N VAL A 594 -1.26 -28.07 -1.93
CA VAL A 594 -0.97 -26.70 -2.37
C VAL A 594 -2.12 -25.76 -2.05
N ILE A 595 -3.37 -26.15 -2.37
CA ILE A 595 -4.56 -25.35 -2.04
C ILE A 595 -4.56 -25.06 -0.54
N ARG A 596 -4.31 -26.09 0.29
CA ARG A 596 -4.29 -25.95 1.75
C ARG A 596 -3.30 -24.91 2.26
N VAL A 597 -2.09 -24.87 1.70
CA VAL A 597 -1.09 -23.87 2.09
C VAL A 597 -1.52 -22.48 1.66
N LEU A 598 -2.12 -22.33 0.48
CA LEU A 598 -2.63 -21.05 -0.02
C LEU A 598 -3.82 -20.55 0.82
N THR A 599 -4.67 -21.46 1.32
CA THR A 599 -5.87 -21.15 2.13
C THR A 599 -5.67 -21.27 3.64
N LEU A 600 -4.41 -21.26 4.12
CA LEU A 600 -4.08 -21.26 5.54
C LEU A 600 -3.40 -19.95 5.93
N HIS A 601 -3.74 -19.40 7.08
CA HIS A 601 -2.97 -18.31 7.68
C HIS A 601 -1.90 -18.87 8.64
N ASP A 602 -0.70 -19.13 8.12
CA ASP A 602 0.43 -19.73 8.86
C ASP A 602 1.65 -18.81 8.95
N ASP A 603 1.59 -17.61 8.37
CA ASP A 603 2.63 -16.59 8.45
C ASP A 603 2.39 -15.67 9.65
N THR A 604 3.06 -15.96 10.76
CA THR A 604 2.97 -15.16 11.99
C THR A 604 3.62 -13.78 11.86
N THR A 605 4.34 -13.51 10.77
CA THR A 605 4.98 -12.21 10.52
C THR A 605 4.11 -11.27 9.68
N SER A 606 3.09 -11.81 9.02
CA SER A 606 2.13 -11.03 8.24
C SER A 606 0.93 -10.60 9.09
N MET A 607 0.63 -9.30 9.09
CA MET A 607 -0.54 -8.76 9.83
C MET A 607 -1.88 -8.99 9.12
N PHE A 608 -1.87 -9.37 7.84
CA PHE A 608 -3.09 -9.62 7.07
C PHE A 608 -2.97 -10.97 6.37
N SER A 609 -3.96 -11.82 6.55
CA SER A 609 -4.06 -13.04 5.76
C SER A 609 -4.69 -12.76 4.41
N GLN A 610 -4.14 -13.38 3.36
CA GLN A 610 -4.81 -13.44 2.05
C GLN A 610 -5.85 -14.57 1.99
N THR A 611 -6.00 -15.38 3.06
CA THR A 611 -6.83 -16.59 3.07
C THR A 611 -8.24 -16.32 2.58
N HIS A 612 -8.91 -15.27 3.07
CA HIS A 612 -10.30 -15.00 2.67
C HIS A 612 -10.42 -14.67 1.18
N ASP A 613 -9.52 -13.85 0.64
CA ASP A 613 -9.51 -13.47 -0.78
C ASP A 613 -9.16 -14.66 -1.67
N ILE A 614 -8.21 -15.49 -1.25
CA ILE A 614 -7.80 -16.71 -1.95
C ILE A 614 -8.95 -17.73 -1.96
N VAL A 615 -9.61 -17.96 -0.83
CA VAL A 615 -10.79 -18.85 -0.74
C VAL A 615 -11.89 -18.35 -1.66
N LYS A 616 -12.18 -17.04 -1.65
CA LYS A 616 -13.17 -16.45 -2.55
C LYS A 616 -12.86 -16.73 -4.01
N LEU A 617 -11.60 -16.57 -4.42
CA LEU A 617 -11.16 -16.88 -5.78
C LEU A 617 -11.31 -18.36 -6.13
N PHE A 618 -10.96 -19.28 -5.23
CA PHE A 618 -11.19 -20.72 -5.45
C PHE A 618 -12.67 -21.05 -5.63
N VAL A 619 -13.54 -20.45 -4.82
CA VAL A 619 -15.00 -20.60 -4.93
C VAL A 619 -15.51 -20.02 -6.25
N GLU A 620 -15.03 -18.85 -6.68
CA GLU A 620 -15.38 -18.24 -7.97
C GLU A 620 -14.94 -19.08 -9.17
N HIS A 621 -13.83 -19.81 -9.07
CA HIS A 621 -13.38 -20.75 -10.11
C HIS A 621 -14.10 -22.10 -10.08
N GLY A 622 -15.08 -22.29 -9.18
CA GLY A 622 -15.89 -23.50 -9.09
C GLY A 622 -15.14 -24.68 -8.51
N VAL A 623 -14.29 -24.46 -7.49
CA VAL A 623 -13.60 -25.56 -6.78
C VAL A 623 -14.61 -26.48 -6.07
N ILE A 624 -15.69 -25.92 -5.51
CA ILE A 624 -16.70 -26.69 -4.74
C ILE A 624 -17.42 -27.66 -5.68
N ASP A 625 -17.88 -27.14 -6.82
CA ASP A 625 -18.61 -27.92 -7.82
C ASP A 625 -17.74 -29.03 -8.43
N ALA A 626 -16.42 -28.84 -8.46
CA ALA A 626 -15.48 -29.84 -8.92
C ALA A 626 -15.18 -30.89 -7.84
N VAL A 627 -14.93 -30.46 -6.59
CA VAL A 627 -14.42 -31.33 -5.52
C VAL A 627 -15.50 -32.22 -4.94
N LEU A 628 -16.73 -31.74 -4.72
CA LEU A 628 -17.73 -32.55 -4.01
C LEU A 628 -18.19 -33.80 -4.79
N PRO A 629 -18.44 -33.75 -6.11
CA PRO A 629 -18.71 -34.95 -6.89
C PRO A 629 -17.54 -35.94 -6.87
N TYR A 630 -16.30 -35.44 -6.93
CA TYR A 630 -15.09 -36.26 -6.84
C TYR A 630 -15.00 -36.98 -5.50
N LEU A 631 -15.25 -36.30 -4.37
CA LEU A 631 -15.18 -36.92 -3.03
C LEU A 631 -16.21 -38.06 -2.84
N ARG A 632 -17.36 -38.02 -3.53
CA ARG A 632 -18.33 -39.14 -3.53
C ARG A 632 -17.76 -40.40 -4.17
N GLY A 633 -16.90 -40.26 -5.18
CA GLY A 633 -16.30 -41.37 -5.92
C GLY A 633 -14.99 -41.89 -5.34
N VAL A 634 -14.33 -41.14 -4.44
CA VAL A 634 -12.94 -41.41 -3.97
C VAL A 634 -12.93 -42.16 -2.63
N SER A 635 -13.95 -42.98 -2.36
CA SER A 635 -14.16 -43.65 -1.07
C SER A 635 -13.14 -44.73 -0.71
N SER A 636 -11.98 -44.81 -1.36
CA SER A 636 -11.01 -45.89 -1.20
C SER A 636 -9.57 -45.43 -0.87
N ASP A 637 -9.24 -44.14 -1.01
CA ASP A 637 -7.92 -43.59 -0.65
C ASP A 637 -8.05 -42.60 0.53
N PRO A 638 -7.79 -43.06 1.78
CA PRO A 638 -7.94 -42.27 2.99
C PRO A 638 -7.05 -41.01 3.01
N ASP A 639 -5.85 -41.07 2.42
CA ASP A 639 -4.89 -39.97 2.47
C ASP A 639 -5.32 -38.81 1.56
N THR A 640 -5.74 -39.13 0.33
CA THR A 640 -6.29 -38.14 -0.60
C THR A 640 -7.60 -37.56 -0.06
N LEU A 641 -8.48 -38.40 0.50
CA LEU A 641 -9.73 -37.96 1.12
C LEU A 641 -9.47 -36.97 2.26
N SER A 642 -8.54 -37.29 3.17
CA SER A 642 -8.16 -36.43 4.30
C SER A 642 -7.63 -35.06 3.83
N SER A 643 -6.75 -35.03 2.81
CA SER A 643 -6.25 -33.76 2.27
C SER A 643 -7.36 -32.89 1.68
N TRP A 644 -8.29 -33.47 0.92
CA TRP A 644 -9.42 -32.72 0.35
C TRP A 644 -10.46 -32.28 1.37
N LEU A 645 -10.71 -33.06 2.42
CA LEU A 645 -11.61 -32.65 3.50
C LEU A 645 -11.08 -31.44 4.25
N ALA A 646 -9.76 -31.38 4.45
CA ALA A 646 -9.16 -30.19 5.02
C ALA A 646 -9.27 -28.97 4.11
N VAL A 647 -9.19 -29.14 2.77
CA VAL A 647 -9.50 -28.06 1.82
C VAL A 647 -10.94 -27.61 2.01
N VAL A 648 -11.91 -28.53 2.01
CA VAL A 648 -13.34 -28.19 2.19
C VAL A 648 -13.56 -27.44 3.50
N LYS A 649 -12.95 -27.88 4.60
CA LYS A 649 -12.97 -27.17 5.90
C LYS A 649 -12.44 -25.74 5.77
N GLN A 650 -11.34 -25.54 5.05
CA GLN A 650 -10.73 -24.21 4.86
C GLN A 650 -11.52 -23.32 3.90
N LEU A 651 -12.37 -23.88 3.04
CA LEU A 651 -13.29 -23.10 2.20
C LEU A 651 -14.49 -22.59 3.01
N ALA A 652 -14.89 -23.28 4.08
CA ALA A 652 -16.07 -22.98 4.90
C ALA A 652 -15.85 -21.81 5.88
N ILE A 653 -15.43 -20.65 5.37
CA ILE A 653 -15.12 -19.44 6.18
C ILE A 653 -16.23 -18.38 6.16
N THR A 654 -17.18 -18.45 5.22
CA THR A 654 -18.33 -17.52 5.13
C THR A 654 -19.63 -18.29 5.07
N GLU A 655 -20.71 -17.64 5.52
CA GLU A 655 -22.07 -18.20 5.49
C GLU A 655 -22.50 -18.59 4.07
N ASP A 656 -22.15 -17.78 3.07
CA ASP A 656 -22.43 -18.06 1.67
C ASP A 656 -21.70 -19.31 1.16
N THR A 657 -20.43 -19.48 1.52
CA THR A 657 -19.69 -20.67 1.13
C THR A 657 -20.21 -21.92 1.84
N CYS A 658 -20.59 -21.82 3.11
CA CYS A 658 -21.25 -22.89 3.84
C CYS A 658 -22.58 -23.30 3.17
N ARG A 659 -23.43 -22.34 2.79
CA ARG A 659 -24.66 -22.60 2.03
C ARG A 659 -24.38 -23.35 0.72
N LYS A 660 -23.36 -22.92 -0.03
CA LYS A 660 -22.96 -23.60 -1.28
C LYS A 660 -22.49 -25.03 -1.03
N LEU A 661 -21.68 -25.27 -0.01
CA LEU A 661 -21.22 -26.61 0.36
C LEU A 661 -22.39 -27.53 0.74
N VAL A 662 -23.34 -27.03 1.53
CA VAL A 662 -24.57 -27.76 1.90
C VAL A 662 -25.41 -28.06 0.66
N ALA A 663 -25.64 -27.07 -0.20
CA ALA A 663 -26.39 -27.26 -1.45
C ALA A 663 -25.73 -28.26 -2.40
N ALA A 664 -24.39 -28.31 -2.41
CA ALA A 664 -23.62 -29.29 -3.18
C ALA A 664 -23.58 -30.69 -2.52
N GLY A 665 -24.20 -30.86 -1.33
CA GLY A 665 -24.41 -32.13 -0.64
C GLY A 665 -23.22 -32.61 0.19
N ILE A 666 -22.46 -31.69 0.82
CA ILE A 666 -21.35 -32.06 1.71
C ILE A 666 -21.79 -32.93 2.90
N LEU A 667 -23.02 -32.74 3.38
CA LEU A 667 -23.57 -33.50 4.52
C LEU A 667 -23.88 -34.95 4.15
N ASP A 668 -24.17 -35.23 2.87
CA ASP A 668 -24.44 -36.58 2.38
C ASP A 668 -23.20 -37.48 2.45
N LEU A 669 -22.01 -36.88 2.56
CA LEU A 669 -20.75 -37.59 2.71
C LEU A 669 -20.43 -37.98 4.16
N LEU A 670 -21.18 -37.50 5.15
CA LEU A 670 -20.97 -37.80 6.58
C LEU A 670 -20.95 -39.31 6.89
N PRO A 671 -21.85 -40.15 6.36
CA PRO A 671 -21.83 -41.59 6.62
C PRO A 671 -20.56 -42.25 6.08
N THR A 672 -20.09 -41.84 4.89
CA THR A 672 -18.84 -42.30 4.28
C THR A 672 -17.64 -41.94 5.15
N PHE A 673 -17.66 -40.76 5.79
CA PHE A 673 -16.60 -40.33 6.71
C PHE A 673 -16.60 -41.12 8.02
N GLN A 674 -17.78 -41.42 8.58
CA GLN A 674 -17.91 -42.22 9.80
C GLN A 674 -17.41 -43.65 9.61
N GLN A 675 -17.64 -44.26 8.45
CA GLN A 675 -17.12 -45.58 8.12
C GLN A 675 -15.59 -45.64 8.09
N HIS A 676 -14.92 -44.63 7.52
CA HIS A 676 -13.46 -44.56 7.47
C HIS A 676 -12.83 -44.30 8.86
N ALA A 677 -13.47 -43.47 9.70
CA ALA A 677 -13.02 -43.21 11.06
C ALA A 677 -13.08 -44.46 11.95
N HIS A 678 -14.05 -45.35 11.74
CA HIS A 678 -14.17 -46.61 12.47
C HIS A 678 -13.09 -47.64 12.08
N VAL A 679 -12.61 -47.65 10.83
CA VAL A 679 -11.56 -48.58 10.37
C VAL A 679 -10.19 -48.25 10.99
N GLN A 680 -9.88 -46.97 11.24
CA GLN A 680 -8.64 -46.54 11.90
C GLN A 680 -8.59 -46.81 13.41
N TYR A 681 -9.71 -47.14 14.05
CA TYR A 681 -9.78 -47.46 15.48
C TYR A 681 -9.75 -48.97 15.76
N ILE A 682 -9.85 -49.81 14.72
CA ILE A 682 -9.90 -51.27 14.82
C ILE A 682 -8.63 -51.94 14.23
N ALA A 683 -7.82 -51.19 13.48
CA ALA A 683 -6.45 -51.57 13.09
C ALA A 683 -5.44 -50.86 14.01
#